data_AF-A0AAW1DHB4-F1
#
_entry.id   AF-A0AAW1DHB4-F1
#
_cell.length_a   1.000
_cell.length_b   1.000
_cell.length_c   1.000
_cell.angle_alpha   90.00
_cell.angle_beta   90.00
_cell.angle_gamma   90.00
#
_symmetry.space_group_name_H-M   'P 1'
#
loop_
_entity.id
_entity.type
_entity.pdbx_description
1 polymer ?
#
loop_
_entity_poly.entity_id
_entity_poly.type
_entity_poly.pdbx_seq_one_letter_code
_entity_poly.pdbx_strand_id
1 'polypeptide(L)'
;MYKLYISLLIYLSLTNTYIRAIRKYTKQDLTKLREEVREMFDHAYSGYIKYAYPYDELRPLTCDGIDTWGSYSLTLIDALDTLAVMGNYSEFRRVVDIVTATANFDANINVSVFETNIRIVGGLLSAHLFSQRAGIKVEPGWPCNGPLLRLAEDVAHRLLPAFNTKTGMPLGTVNLRYGVPSGETPVTCTAGVGTFILEFATLSRLTGDPIYEEVAMNALRVLFQHRSPIGLFGNHIDVMTGRWIARDSGIGAGVDSYLEYLVKGSILLNRPELMAMFAEARRPIDKYLRKNHWYVWASMHKGQVTLPVFQSLEAYWPGVLTLIGDIESALRSMHNYNSVWKQYGFTPEFYNIAQGEAGTNRESYPLRPELAESAMYLYRATGDPFMLDIGLNILRSIQHSAKTPCGYATIKDTRDHTQENRMESFFLAETTKYLYLLFDPDNFIHNKGEHGRVHTLPSGKQCILDSGGYIFNTEAHAIDPGALNCCYDWDQQDYNNANSFNFIGESLKQNNKMNNQDSINQNDVSHTERQTEINEDDVTIDNEAKHWNDETKSLDINEEKSGDEMNENEVVRDNDDIIIGEERIGDDYGNTESNHENSQHIDDGGQMNFQTNNVGNEGVGAVRQDKLLANVSNDEGNSQDNITSSSASVSLTKENEPTFHQNDDSPAAEENPWTESNLSETPSTESQSSLSSSSSSSASEVITLSDYVRQLVLTVPSTTNQFDAQQMLQNIRETSAYYINETYFNGR
;
A
#
# COMPACT_ATOMS: atom_id res chain seq x y z
N MET A 1 -66.99 23.97 -9.01
CA MET A 1 -66.45 22.71 -9.61
C MET A 1 -65.20 22.92 -10.45
N TYR A 2 -65.15 23.90 -11.37
CA TYR A 2 -63.97 24.11 -12.24
C TYR A 2 -62.66 24.44 -11.48
N LYS A 3 -62.72 25.25 -10.41
CA LYS A 3 -61.56 25.54 -9.54
C LYS A 3 -61.05 24.32 -8.77
N LEU A 4 -61.95 23.41 -8.39
CA LEU A 4 -61.60 22.17 -7.68
C LEU A 4 -60.90 21.18 -8.62
N TYR A 5 -61.30 21.15 -9.89
CA TYR A 5 -60.67 20.32 -10.93
C TYR A 5 -59.26 20.79 -11.28
N ILE A 6 -59.03 22.10 -11.35
CA ILE A 6 -57.70 22.69 -11.59
C ILE A 6 -56.78 22.44 -10.38
N SER A 7 -57.27 22.61 -9.15
CA SER A 7 -56.48 22.30 -7.95
C SER A 7 -56.15 20.80 -7.85
N LEU A 8 -57.06 19.91 -8.24
CA LEU A 8 -56.80 18.47 -8.27
C LEU A 8 -55.76 18.09 -9.35
N LEU A 9 -55.82 18.71 -10.53
CA LEU A 9 -54.84 18.50 -11.60
C LEU A 9 -53.44 19.04 -11.25
N ILE A 10 -53.36 20.18 -10.55
CA ILE A 10 -52.09 20.72 -10.03
C ILE A 10 -51.55 19.83 -8.90
N TYR A 11 -52.41 19.32 -8.02
CA TYR A 11 -52.01 18.39 -6.97
C TYR A 11 -51.56 17.03 -7.55
N LEU A 12 -52.22 16.54 -8.61
CA LEU A 12 -51.82 15.34 -9.36
C LEU A 12 -50.54 15.54 -10.18
N SER A 13 -50.26 16.74 -10.71
CA SER A 13 -48.99 17.02 -11.40
C SER A 13 -47.81 17.20 -10.43
N LEU A 14 -48.06 17.78 -9.24
CA LEU A 14 -47.07 17.95 -8.18
C LEU A 14 -46.79 16.67 -7.39
N THR A 15 -47.74 15.73 -7.29
CA THR A 15 -47.52 14.41 -6.66
C THR A 15 -46.87 13.39 -7.59
N ASN A 16 -46.87 13.64 -8.90
CA ASN A 16 -46.22 12.78 -9.89
C ASN A 16 -44.80 13.25 -10.25
N THR A 17 -44.36 14.39 -9.72
CA THR A 17 -42.95 14.80 -9.69
C THR A 17 -42.32 14.32 -8.39
N TYR A 18 -42.27 13.00 -8.20
CA TYR A 18 -41.18 12.44 -7.40
C TYR A 18 -39.90 12.81 -8.13
N ILE A 19 -39.19 13.81 -7.62
CA ILE A 19 -37.80 14.08 -7.99
C ILE A 19 -37.05 12.79 -7.64
N ARG A 20 -36.89 11.89 -8.61
CA ARG A 20 -36.02 10.72 -8.51
C ARG A 20 -34.59 11.25 -8.63
N ALA A 21 -34.10 11.94 -7.60
CA ALA A 21 -32.73 12.48 -7.54
C ALA A 21 -31.68 11.37 -7.37
N ILE A 22 -32.09 10.14 -7.07
CA ILE A 22 -31.20 8.99 -6.93
C ILE A 22 -31.19 8.21 -8.24
N ARG A 23 -30.05 8.20 -8.92
CA ARG A 23 -29.83 7.34 -10.08
C ARG A 23 -29.95 5.89 -9.64
N LYS A 24 -30.81 5.14 -10.32
CA LYS A 24 -30.95 3.69 -10.12
C LYS A 24 -30.10 2.98 -11.14
N TYR A 25 -29.25 2.07 -10.68
CA TYR A 25 -28.47 1.18 -11.53
C TYR A 25 -29.17 -0.17 -11.62
N THR A 26 -29.50 -0.58 -12.84
CA THR A 26 -29.97 -1.94 -13.11
C THR A 26 -28.79 -2.89 -13.20
N LYS A 27 -29.04 -4.21 -13.10
CA LYS A 27 -28.00 -5.22 -13.36
C LYS A 27 -27.36 -5.05 -14.74
N GLN A 28 -28.16 -4.67 -15.74
CA GLN A 28 -27.65 -4.42 -17.10
C GLN A 28 -26.73 -3.19 -17.16
N ASP A 29 -27.03 -2.12 -16.41
CA ASP A 29 -26.14 -0.96 -16.31
C ASP A 29 -24.79 -1.35 -15.69
N LEU A 30 -24.82 -2.11 -14.58
CA LEU A 30 -23.62 -2.59 -13.91
C LEU A 30 -22.79 -3.50 -14.81
N THR A 31 -23.43 -4.46 -15.49
CA THR A 31 -22.75 -5.30 -16.48
C THR A 31 -22.10 -4.46 -17.57
N LYS A 32 -22.80 -3.47 -18.13
CA LYS A 32 -22.22 -2.58 -19.15
C LYS A 32 -20.99 -1.84 -18.63
N LEU A 33 -21.05 -1.27 -17.42
CA LEU A 33 -19.92 -0.55 -16.82
C LEU A 33 -18.74 -1.48 -16.52
N ARG A 34 -19.02 -2.69 -16.01
CA ARG A 34 -18.02 -3.73 -15.81
C ARG A 34 -17.30 -4.08 -17.11
N GLU A 35 -18.04 -4.25 -18.20
CA GLU A 35 -17.45 -4.52 -19.52
C GLU A 35 -16.61 -3.36 -20.05
N GLU A 36 -17.04 -2.11 -19.85
CA GLU A 36 -16.24 -0.94 -20.22
C GLU A 36 -14.93 -0.83 -19.42
N VAL A 37 -14.92 -1.27 -18.15
CA VAL A 37 -13.68 -1.37 -17.35
C VAL A 37 -12.80 -2.51 -17.86
N ARG A 38 -13.39 -3.66 -18.25
CA ARG A 38 -12.62 -4.75 -18.87
C ARG A 38 -11.96 -4.30 -20.17
N GLU A 39 -12.67 -3.57 -21.02
CA GLU A 39 -12.09 -3.00 -22.24
C GLU A 39 -10.96 -2.00 -21.96
N MET A 40 -11.06 -1.22 -20.88
CA MET A 40 -9.97 -0.34 -20.40
C MET A 40 -8.73 -1.16 -20.01
N PHE A 41 -8.92 -2.21 -19.21
CA PHE A 41 -7.84 -3.13 -18.84
C PHE A 41 -7.22 -3.78 -20.07
N ASP A 42 -8.02 -4.33 -20.97
CA ASP A 42 -7.55 -5.02 -22.17
C ASP A 42 -6.74 -4.08 -23.10
N HIS A 43 -7.18 -2.83 -23.26
CA HIS A 43 -6.45 -1.81 -24.03
C HIS A 43 -5.07 -1.51 -23.42
N ALA A 44 -5.04 -1.27 -22.10
CA ALA A 44 -3.80 -0.96 -21.38
C ALA A 44 -2.84 -2.16 -21.33
N TYR A 45 -3.35 -3.33 -21.00
CA TYR A 45 -2.60 -4.57 -20.89
C TYR A 45 -2.04 -5.03 -22.24
N SER A 46 -2.86 -5.06 -23.30
CA SER A 46 -2.38 -5.42 -24.64
C SER A 46 -1.36 -4.42 -25.18
N GLY A 47 -1.53 -3.14 -24.84
CA GLY A 47 -0.54 -2.09 -25.06
C GLY A 47 0.81 -2.39 -24.40
N TYR A 48 0.79 -2.70 -23.10
CA TYR A 48 1.99 -3.10 -22.37
C TYR A 48 2.66 -4.33 -23.01
N ILE A 49 1.91 -5.41 -23.27
CA ILE A 49 2.45 -6.64 -23.88
C ILE A 49 3.09 -6.37 -25.25
N LYS A 50 2.52 -5.45 -26.04
CA LYS A 50 3.01 -5.15 -27.40
C LYS A 50 4.24 -4.24 -27.42
N TYR A 51 4.27 -3.23 -26.54
CA TYR A 51 5.21 -2.12 -26.67
C TYR A 51 6.24 -2.04 -25.55
N ALA A 52 5.95 -2.61 -24.38
CA ALA A 52 6.76 -2.44 -23.19
C ALA A 52 7.31 -3.75 -22.61
N TYR A 53 6.63 -4.89 -22.75
CA TYR A 53 7.20 -6.16 -22.30
C TYR A 53 8.56 -6.43 -22.98
N PRO A 54 9.63 -6.79 -22.24
CA PRO A 54 9.66 -7.22 -20.83
C PRO A 54 10.02 -6.14 -19.80
N TYR A 55 10.05 -4.85 -20.17
CA TYR A 55 10.30 -3.76 -19.23
C TYR A 55 9.24 -3.67 -18.14
N ASP A 56 9.55 -2.99 -17.04
CA ASP A 56 8.63 -2.88 -15.89
C ASP A 56 7.32 -2.17 -16.23
N GLU A 57 7.35 -1.08 -17.00
CA GLU A 57 6.21 -0.20 -17.24
C GLU A 57 6.09 0.29 -18.70
N LEU A 58 4.88 0.69 -19.09
CA LEU A 58 4.60 1.28 -20.39
C LEU A 58 4.71 2.81 -20.33
N ARG A 59 5.34 3.39 -21.35
CA ARG A 59 5.26 4.82 -21.68
C ARG A 59 4.25 5.03 -22.81
N PRO A 60 3.00 5.40 -22.49
CA PRO A 60 1.85 5.27 -23.39
C PRO A 60 1.79 6.35 -24.50
N LEU A 61 2.54 7.45 -24.38
CA LEU A 61 2.62 8.49 -25.41
C LEU A 61 3.64 8.14 -26.50
N THR A 62 4.76 7.50 -26.12
CA THR A 62 5.81 7.06 -27.06
C THR A 62 5.66 5.62 -27.50
N CYS A 63 4.80 4.83 -26.84
CA CYS A 63 4.57 3.42 -27.11
C CYS A 63 5.88 2.59 -27.02
N ASP A 64 6.58 2.74 -25.90
CA ASP A 64 7.78 1.98 -25.56
C ASP A 64 7.83 1.66 -24.06
N GLY A 65 8.80 0.84 -23.63
CA GLY A 65 8.96 0.43 -22.23
C GLY A 65 9.97 1.26 -21.43
N ILE A 66 9.89 1.15 -20.11
CA ILE A 66 10.88 1.68 -19.15
C ILE A 66 10.99 0.73 -17.94
N ASP A 67 12.20 0.61 -17.38
CA ASP A 67 12.44 -0.07 -16.11
C ASP A 67 12.44 0.92 -14.95
N THR A 68 11.72 0.58 -13.89
CA THR A 68 11.48 1.48 -12.75
C THR A 68 11.90 0.84 -11.44
N TRP A 69 11.64 -0.46 -11.24
CA TRP A 69 11.70 -1.08 -9.91
C TRP A 69 12.55 -2.35 -9.84
N GLY A 70 13.08 -2.84 -10.96
CA GLY A 70 14.08 -3.90 -10.93
C GLY A 70 14.18 -4.75 -12.18
N SER A 71 13.61 -4.31 -13.31
CA SER A 71 13.71 -5.00 -14.61
C SER A 71 13.18 -6.43 -14.57
N TYR A 72 12.09 -6.66 -13.82
CA TYR A 72 11.51 -7.99 -13.61
C TYR A 72 10.11 -8.11 -14.23
N SER A 73 9.83 -7.32 -15.27
CA SER A 73 8.53 -7.26 -15.93
C SER A 73 7.41 -6.93 -14.92
N LEU A 74 7.63 -5.94 -14.06
CA LEU A 74 6.75 -5.59 -12.95
C LEU A 74 5.26 -5.64 -13.33
N THR A 75 4.84 -4.91 -14.36
CA THR A 75 3.43 -4.85 -14.80
C THR A 75 2.85 -6.22 -15.17
N LEU A 76 3.68 -7.16 -15.65
CA LEU A 76 3.25 -8.51 -15.97
C LEU A 76 2.85 -9.30 -14.72
N ILE A 77 3.64 -9.19 -13.64
CA ILE A 77 3.37 -9.86 -12.36
C ILE A 77 2.21 -9.18 -11.64
N ASP A 78 2.22 -7.85 -11.61
CA ASP A 78 1.26 -7.02 -10.88
C ASP A 78 -0.17 -7.15 -11.45
N ALA A 79 -0.32 -7.29 -12.77
CA ALA A 79 -1.62 -7.47 -13.42
C ALA A 79 -2.15 -8.92 -13.39
N LEU A 80 -1.37 -9.87 -12.88
CA LEU A 80 -1.64 -11.30 -13.06
C LEU A 80 -2.92 -11.75 -12.35
N ASP A 81 -3.10 -11.37 -11.08
CA ASP A 81 -4.32 -11.72 -10.36
C ASP A 81 -5.55 -10.96 -10.89
N THR A 82 -5.39 -9.75 -11.44
CA THR A 82 -6.46 -9.03 -12.15
C THR A 82 -7.03 -9.83 -13.31
N LEU A 83 -6.17 -10.50 -14.10
CA LEU A 83 -6.62 -11.38 -15.19
C LEU A 83 -7.55 -12.48 -14.67
N ALA A 84 -7.25 -13.06 -13.51
CA ALA A 84 -8.11 -14.07 -12.89
C ALA A 84 -9.42 -13.46 -12.36
N VAL A 85 -9.35 -12.28 -11.72
CA VAL A 85 -10.54 -11.55 -11.21
C VAL A 85 -11.52 -11.21 -12.35
N MET A 86 -11.01 -10.83 -13.52
CA MET A 86 -11.81 -10.51 -14.71
C MET A 86 -12.19 -11.74 -15.56
N GLY A 87 -11.76 -12.95 -15.16
CA GLY A 87 -12.08 -14.20 -15.83
C GLY A 87 -11.29 -14.49 -17.11
N ASN A 88 -10.21 -13.75 -17.40
CA ASN A 88 -9.30 -14.01 -18.52
C ASN A 88 -8.28 -15.12 -18.17
N TYR A 89 -8.80 -16.32 -17.89
CA TYR A 89 -7.97 -17.44 -17.45
C TYR A 89 -7.02 -17.96 -18.53
N SER A 90 -7.32 -17.77 -19.81
CA SER A 90 -6.38 -18.12 -20.90
C SER A 90 -5.10 -17.32 -20.81
N GLU A 91 -5.22 -16.00 -20.63
CA GLU A 91 -4.08 -15.12 -20.55
C GLU A 91 -3.34 -15.29 -19.22
N PHE A 92 -4.08 -15.45 -18.12
CA PHE A 92 -3.51 -15.81 -16.82
C PHE A 92 -2.55 -17.01 -16.93
N ARG A 93 -2.99 -18.12 -17.54
CA ARG A 93 -2.17 -19.32 -17.71
C ARG A 93 -0.93 -19.04 -18.56
N ARG A 94 -1.08 -18.31 -19.67
CA ARG A 94 0.03 -17.93 -20.55
C ARG A 94 1.09 -17.12 -19.77
N VAL A 95 0.66 -16.19 -18.93
CA VAL A 95 1.58 -15.36 -18.15
C VAL A 95 2.25 -16.16 -17.04
N VAL A 96 1.54 -17.06 -16.35
CA VAL A 96 2.15 -17.96 -15.36
C VAL A 96 3.24 -18.82 -16.02
N ASP A 97 2.98 -19.36 -17.21
CA ASP A 97 3.98 -20.14 -17.95
C ASP A 97 5.22 -19.29 -18.30
N ILE A 98 5.03 -18.02 -18.67
CA ILE A 98 6.14 -17.09 -18.93
C ILE A 98 6.92 -16.81 -17.65
N VAL A 99 6.26 -16.35 -16.59
CA VAL A 99 6.89 -15.98 -15.31
C VAL A 99 7.67 -17.16 -14.73
N THR A 100 7.10 -18.35 -14.74
CA THR A 100 7.77 -19.56 -14.20
C THR A 100 8.92 -20.04 -15.07
N ALA A 101 8.94 -19.71 -16.38
CA ALA A 101 10.02 -20.06 -17.28
C ALA A 101 11.15 -19.02 -17.34
N THR A 102 10.86 -17.73 -17.10
CA THR A 102 11.81 -16.63 -17.34
C THR A 102 12.27 -15.90 -16.08
N ALA A 103 11.50 -15.93 -14.98
CA ALA A 103 11.84 -15.17 -13.79
C ALA A 103 13.14 -15.67 -13.15
N ASN A 104 14.10 -14.77 -12.98
CA ASN A 104 15.33 -15.01 -12.24
C ASN A 104 15.61 -13.81 -11.34
N PHE A 105 15.33 -13.99 -10.04
CA PHE A 105 15.57 -12.95 -9.04
C PHE A 105 16.97 -13.02 -8.43
N ASP A 106 17.83 -13.94 -8.87
CA ASP A 106 19.27 -13.86 -8.62
C ASP A 106 19.92 -12.86 -9.58
N ALA A 107 19.65 -11.57 -9.37
CA ALA A 107 20.13 -10.47 -10.19
C ALA A 107 20.96 -9.48 -9.36
N ASN A 108 22.04 -8.96 -9.94
CA ASN A 108 22.81 -7.86 -9.34
C ASN A 108 22.10 -6.52 -9.59
N ILE A 109 20.98 -6.31 -8.91
CA ILE A 109 20.19 -5.09 -8.99
C ILE A 109 19.73 -4.69 -7.59
N ASN A 110 19.76 -3.37 -7.34
CA ASN A 110 19.22 -2.79 -6.11
C ASN A 110 17.73 -2.53 -6.31
N VAL A 111 16.93 -2.98 -5.36
CA VAL A 111 15.47 -2.85 -5.39
C VAL A 111 14.96 -2.24 -4.08
N SER A 112 13.80 -1.60 -4.16
CA SER A 112 13.07 -1.13 -2.98
C SER A 112 12.46 -2.30 -2.25
N VAL A 113 12.77 -2.46 -0.96
CA VAL A 113 12.25 -3.56 -0.14
C VAL A 113 10.73 -3.50 -0.02
N PHE A 114 10.19 -2.29 0.12
CA PHE A 114 8.75 -2.04 0.21
C PHE A 114 8.02 -2.36 -1.11
N GLU A 115 8.48 -1.79 -2.23
CA GLU A 115 7.81 -1.94 -3.53
C GLU A 115 7.90 -3.38 -4.04
N THR A 116 9.05 -4.03 -3.87
CA THR A 116 9.20 -5.44 -4.25
C THR A 116 8.31 -6.36 -3.41
N ASN A 117 8.10 -6.06 -2.12
CA ASN A 117 7.18 -6.85 -1.30
C ASN A 117 5.73 -6.72 -1.80
N ILE A 118 5.19 -5.50 -1.85
CA ILE A 118 3.75 -5.33 -2.11
C ILE A 118 3.36 -5.71 -3.54
N ARG A 119 4.25 -5.52 -4.52
CA ARG A 119 3.99 -5.81 -5.95
C ARG A 119 4.39 -7.22 -6.37
N ILE A 120 5.62 -7.64 -6.05
CA ILE A 120 6.17 -8.91 -6.56
C ILE A 120 5.80 -10.07 -5.65
N VAL A 121 6.11 -9.97 -4.35
CA VAL A 121 5.74 -11.02 -3.41
C VAL A 121 4.21 -11.13 -3.34
N GLY A 122 3.51 -10.00 -3.19
CA GLY A 122 2.05 -9.94 -3.22
C GLY A 122 1.43 -10.52 -4.49
N GLY A 123 1.89 -10.09 -5.68
CA GLY A 123 1.35 -10.54 -6.96
C GLY A 123 1.57 -12.03 -7.21
N LEU A 124 2.77 -12.55 -6.91
CA LEU A 124 3.09 -13.97 -7.03
C LEU A 124 2.25 -14.84 -6.06
N LEU A 125 2.05 -14.38 -4.82
CA LEU A 125 1.22 -15.07 -3.83
C LEU A 125 -0.25 -15.12 -4.29
N SER A 126 -0.82 -13.99 -4.73
CA SER A 126 -2.21 -13.96 -5.17
C SER A 126 -2.42 -14.82 -6.43
N ALA A 127 -1.52 -14.74 -7.40
CA ALA A 127 -1.55 -15.60 -8.58
C ALA A 127 -1.40 -17.09 -8.23
N HIS A 128 -0.55 -17.43 -7.26
CA HIS A 128 -0.44 -18.80 -6.74
C HIS A 128 -1.78 -19.30 -6.17
N LEU A 129 -2.46 -18.48 -5.38
CA LEU A 129 -3.77 -18.81 -4.79
C LEU A 129 -4.89 -18.88 -5.84
N PHE A 130 -4.80 -18.15 -6.95
CA PHE A 130 -5.78 -18.22 -8.05
C PHE A 130 -5.48 -19.29 -9.11
N SER A 131 -4.32 -19.94 -9.05
CA SER A 131 -3.88 -20.90 -10.06
C SER A 131 -4.90 -22.01 -10.31
N GLN A 132 -5.42 -22.65 -9.26
CA GLN A 132 -6.39 -23.73 -9.42
C GLN A 132 -7.72 -23.23 -10.01
N ARG A 133 -8.21 -22.07 -9.56
CA ARG A 133 -9.43 -21.42 -10.07
C ARG A 133 -9.29 -21.03 -11.55
N ALA A 134 -8.11 -20.57 -11.95
CA ALA A 134 -7.79 -20.24 -13.33
C ALA A 134 -7.52 -21.49 -14.20
N GLY A 135 -7.74 -22.70 -13.68
CA GLY A 135 -7.60 -23.94 -14.44
C GLY A 135 -6.15 -24.38 -14.69
N ILE A 136 -5.19 -23.88 -13.92
CA ILE A 136 -3.82 -24.43 -13.92
C ILE A 136 -3.85 -25.80 -13.25
N LYS A 137 -3.15 -26.76 -13.86
CA LYS A 137 -2.86 -28.03 -13.23
C LYS A 137 -1.81 -27.82 -12.13
N VAL A 138 -2.28 -27.60 -10.91
CA VAL A 138 -1.43 -27.38 -9.73
C VAL A 138 -0.68 -28.65 -9.30
N GLU A 139 0.49 -28.46 -8.68
CA GLU A 139 1.30 -29.55 -8.12
C GLU A 139 0.60 -30.26 -6.95
N PRO A 140 0.86 -31.55 -6.71
CA PRO A 140 0.37 -32.24 -5.52
C PRO A 140 0.91 -31.54 -4.26
N GLY A 141 0.02 -31.05 -3.40
CA GLY A 141 0.39 -30.31 -2.19
C GLY A 141 -0.03 -28.84 -2.21
N TRP A 142 -0.48 -28.29 -3.36
CA TRP A 142 -1.06 -26.96 -3.42
C TRP A 142 -2.21 -26.82 -2.40
N PRO A 143 -2.39 -25.67 -1.71
CA PRO A 143 -1.65 -24.41 -1.87
C PRO A 143 -0.30 -24.35 -1.13
N CYS A 144 0.16 -25.43 -0.50
CA CYS A 144 1.36 -25.47 0.32
C CYS A 144 2.65 -25.64 -0.48
N ASN A 145 2.54 -25.89 -1.78
CA ASN A 145 3.63 -25.87 -2.73
C ASN A 145 3.14 -25.40 -4.09
N GLY A 146 4.07 -24.92 -4.90
CA GLY A 146 3.82 -24.54 -6.28
C GLY A 146 4.95 -23.66 -6.83
N PRO A 147 5.06 -23.54 -8.16
CA PRO A 147 6.14 -22.79 -8.78
C PRO A 147 6.09 -21.30 -8.42
N LEU A 148 4.90 -20.70 -8.43
CA LEU A 148 4.72 -19.29 -8.06
C LEU A 148 5.01 -19.03 -6.57
N LEU A 149 4.61 -19.94 -5.68
CA LEU A 149 4.96 -19.84 -4.25
C LEU A 149 6.48 -19.88 -4.02
N ARG A 150 7.20 -20.78 -4.71
CA ARG A 150 8.67 -20.86 -4.62
C ARG A 150 9.35 -19.59 -5.14
N LEU A 151 8.81 -18.96 -6.19
CA LEU A 151 9.31 -17.67 -6.66
C LEU A 151 9.06 -16.55 -5.64
N ALA A 152 7.86 -16.51 -5.03
CA ALA A 152 7.55 -15.54 -3.99
C ALA A 152 8.47 -15.70 -2.76
N GLU A 153 8.74 -16.95 -2.37
CA GLU A 153 9.65 -17.29 -1.28
C GLU A 153 11.11 -16.89 -1.59
N ASP A 154 11.60 -17.13 -2.81
CA ASP A 154 12.95 -16.71 -3.23
C ASP A 154 13.11 -15.19 -3.17
N VAL A 155 12.13 -14.43 -3.69
CA VAL A 155 12.15 -12.97 -3.61
C VAL A 155 12.13 -12.50 -2.15
N ALA A 156 11.19 -13.00 -1.34
CA ALA A 156 11.08 -12.59 0.06
C ALA A 156 12.34 -12.95 0.87
N HIS A 157 12.96 -14.11 0.60
CA HIS A 157 14.21 -14.50 1.23
C HIS A 157 15.33 -13.48 0.96
N ARG A 158 15.40 -12.96 -0.27
CA ARG A 158 16.37 -11.91 -0.67
C ARG A 158 16.08 -10.56 -0.02
N LEU A 159 14.87 -10.32 0.48
CA LEU A 159 14.52 -9.11 1.23
C LEU A 159 14.92 -9.19 2.71
N LEU A 160 15.04 -10.39 3.29
CA LEU A 160 15.35 -10.59 4.71
C LEU A 160 16.61 -9.86 5.21
N PRO A 161 17.72 -9.75 4.43
CA PRO A 161 18.90 -8.99 4.87
C PRO A 161 18.60 -7.53 5.27
N ALA A 162 17.57 -6.90 4.68
CA ALA A 162 17.19 -5.53 5.02
C ALA A 162 16.68 -5.39 6.46
N PHE A 163 16.12 -6.46 7.05
CA PHE A 163 15.62 -6.49 8.43
C PHE A 163 16.73 -6.68 9.46
N ASN A 164 17.97 -6.96 9.04
CA ASN A 164 19.11 -7.13 9.94
C ASN A 164 19.66 -5.78 10.43
N THR A 165 18.81 -5.02 11.12
CA THR A 165 19.13 -3.74 11.76
C THR A 165 19.12 -3.90 13.28
N LYS A 166 19.63 -2.90 14.01
CA LYS A 166 19.62 -2.93 15.49
C LYS A 166 18.22 -3.00 16.09
N THR A 167 17.23 -2.48 15.39
CA THR A 167 15.84 -2.44 15.84
C THR A 167 15.01 -3.58 15.23
N GLY A 168 15.48 -4.20 14.15
CA GLY A 168 14.70 -5.16 13.35
C GLY A 168 13.70 -4.50 12.38
N MET A 169 13.65 -3.16 12.31
CA MET A 169 12.94 -2.45 11.24
C MET A 169 13.78 -2.50 9.94
N PRO A 170 13.17 -2.71 8.76
CA PRO A 170 13.92 -2.90 7.53
C PRO A 170 14.54 -1.61 6.99
N LEU A 171 15.69 -1.74 6.32
CA LEU A 171 16.24 -0.72 5.43
C LEU A 171 15.41 -0.59 4.15
N GLY A 172 15.53 0.55 3.47
CA GLY A 172 14.74 0.85 2.26
C GLY A 172 15.15 0.06 1.02
N THR A 173 16.44 -0.27 0.90
CA THR A 173 17.01 -0.89 -0.30
C THR A 173 17.72 -2.20 0.01
N VAL A 174 17.63 -3.16 -0.91
CA VAL A 174 18.44 -4.39 -0.91
C VAL A 174 18.92 -4.71 -2.33
N ASN A 175 20.11 -5.29 -2.47
CA ASN A 175 20.53 -5.92 -3.72
C ASN A 175 20.05 -7.37 -3.74
N LEU A 176 19.35 -7.78 -4.80
CA LEU A 176 18.75 -9.12 -4.86
C LEU A 176 19.77 -10.27 -4.82
N ARG A 177 21.02 -10.03 -5.19
CA ARG A 177 22.11 -11.03 -5.13
C ARG A 177 23.01 -10.86 -3.91
N TYR A 178 23.36 -9.63 -3.56
CA TYR A 178 24.41 -9.34 -2.57
C TYR A 178 23.89 -8.87 -1.21
N GLY A 179 22.57 -8.74 -1.03
CA GLY A 179 21.97 -8.19 0.19
C GLY A 179 22.10 -6.68 0.27
N VAL A 180 22.12 -6.11 1.48
CA VAL A 180 22.09 -4.64 1.66
C VAL A 180 23.38 -3.98 1.10
N PRO A 181 23.26 -2.99 0.19
CA PRO A 181 24.41 -2.26 -0.34
C PRO A 181 25.20 -1.51 0.74
N SER A 182 26.53 -1.42 0.57
CA SER A 182 27.38 -0.64 1.46
C SER A 182 27.02 0.85 1.39
N GLY A 183 26.80 1.48 2.55
CA GLY A 183 26.43 2.90 2.63
C GLY A 183 24.94 3.19 2.46
N GLU A 184 24.08 2.15 2.44
CA GLU A 184 22.63 2.32 2.45
C GLU A 184 22.18 3.21 3.61
N THR A 185 21.23 4.11 3.32
CA THR A 185 20.68 5.02 4.32
C THR A 185 19.90 4.24 5.40
N PRO A 186 20.07 4.54 6.70
CA PRO A 186 19.24 3.95 7.75
C PRO A 186 17.85 4.59 7.81
N VAL A 187 17.52 5.54 6.94
CA VAL A 187 16.26 6.28 7.01
C VAL A 187 15.26 5.70 6.03
N THR A 188 14.11 5.27 6.54
CA THR A 188 12.95 4.82 5.74
C THR A 188 11.66 5.46 6.27
N CYS A 189 10.56 5.34 5.54
CA CYS A 189 9.26 5.84 5.96
C CYS A 189 8.50 4.84 6.85
N THR A 190 7.47 5.31 7.57
CA THR A 190 6.63 4.47 8.44
C THR A 190 5.98 3.32 7.68
N ALA A 191 5.44 3.60 6.49
CA ALA A 191 4.92 2.58 5.56
C ALA A 191 6.01 1.56 5.15
N GLY A 192 7.21 2.05 4.82
CA GLY A 192 8.36 1.23 4.46
C GLY A 192 8.86 0.30 5.57
N VAL A 193 8.42 0.48 6.82
CA VAL A 193 8.65 -0.46 7.94
C VAL A 193 7.45 -1.37 8.18
N GLY A 194 6.23 -0.84 8.03
CA GLY A 194 4.99 -1.47 8.50
C GLY A 194 4.29 -2.40 7.52
N THR A 195 4.66 -2.38 6.24
CA THR A 195 3.84 -2.94 5.16
C THR A 195 4.40 -4.26 4.63
N PHE A 196 4.49 -5.26 5.51
CA PHE A 196 4.98 -6.61 5.17
C PHE A 196 4.11 -7.75 5.70
N ILE A 197 3.31 -7.51 6.75
CA ILE A 197 2.70 -8.61 7.50
C ILE A 197 1.71 -9.45 6.67
N LEU A 198 1.07 -8.89 5.65
CA LEU A 198 0.14 -9.65 4.80
C LEU A 198 0.88 -10.66 3.94
N GLU A 199 1.90 -10.23 3.20
CA GLU A 199 2.69 -11.09 2.32
C GLU A 199 3.53 -12.08 3.12
N PHE A 200 4.26 -11.58 4.11
CA PHE A 200 5.22 -12.38 4.88
C PHE A 200 4.51 -13.40 5.76
N ALA A 201 3.39 -13.05 6.40
CA ALA A 201 2.60 -14.07 7.09
C ALA A 201 2.01 -15.07 6.11
N THR A 202 1.49 -14.64 4.96
CA THR A 202 0.97 -15.58 3.96
C THR A 202 2.04 -16.57 3.51
N LEU A 203 3.28 -16.12 3.26
CA LEU A 203 4.43 -16.99 3.00
C LEU A 203 4.65 -17.98 4.13
N SER A 204 4.85 -17.51 5.36
CA SER A 204 5.05 -18.39 6.52
C SER A 204 3.93 -19.43 6.67
N ARG A 205 2.68 -19.02 6.49
CA ARG A 205 1.51 -19.90 6.61
C ARG A 205 1.46 -20.98 5.53
N LEU A 206 1.92 -20.69 4.32
CA LEU A 206 1.93 -21.62 3.19
C LEU A 206 3.18 -22.51 3.17
N THR A 207 4.37 -21.97 3.48
CA THR A 207 5.65 -22.68 3.40
C THR A 207 6.02 -23.38 4.71
N GLY A 208 5.55 -22.86 5.85
CA GLY A 208 5.87 -23.34 7.19
C GLY A 208 7.12 -22.71 7.80
N ASP A 209 7.81 -21.83 7.08
CA ASP A 209 8.96 -21.10 7.62
C ASP A 209 8.48 -19.88 8.41
N PRO A 210 8.64 -19.83 9.75
CA PRO A 210 8.12 -18.74 10.57
C PRO A 210 8.88 -17.42 10.39
N ILE A 211 10.05 -17.42 9.77
CA ILE A 211 10.93 -16.25 9.75
C ILE A 211 10.26 -15.01 9.16
N TYR A 212 9.45 -15.18 8.11
CA TYR A 212 8.79 -14.09 7.42
C TYR A 212 7.76 -13.41 8.34
N GLU A 213 6.81 -14.16 8.91
CA GLU A 213 5.82 -13.60 9.84
C GLU A 213 6.49 -12.98 11.08
N GLU A 214 7.55 -13.60 11.61
CA GLU A 214 8.26 -13.11 12.79
C GLU A 214 8.95 -11.77 12.55
N VAL A 215 9.68 -11.60 11.45
CA VAL A 215 10.38 -10.32 11.18
C VAL A 215 9.39 -9.19 10.89
N ALA A 216 8.30 -9.46 10.18
CA ALA A 216 7.26 -8.48 9.91
C ALA A 216 6.53 -8.05 11.20
N MET A 217 6.17 -9.01 12.07
CA MET A 217 5.57 -8.71 13.38
C MET A 217 6.52 -7.95 14.29
N ASN A 218 7.81 -8.29 14.31
CA ASN A 218 8.80 -7.56 15.08
C ASN A 218 8.90 -6.09 14.62
N ALA A 219 8.98 -5.85 13.31
CA ALA A 219 9.02 -4.50 12.75
C ALA A 219 7.79 -3.66 13.17
N LEU A 220 6.58 -4.24 13.09
CA LEU A 220 5.34 -3.58 13.54
C LEU A 220 5.38 -3.22 15.03
N ARG A 221 5.76 -4.17 15.90
CA ARG A 221 5.84 -3.97 17.35
C ARG A 221 6.84 -2.90 17.72
N VAL A 222 8.02 -2.93 17.11
CA VAL A 222 9.09 -1.97 17.37
C VAL A 222 8.68 -0.58 16.88
N LEU A 223 8.12 -0.46 15.67
CA LEU A 223 7.60 0.81 15.16
C LEU A 223 6.51 1.38 16.07
N PHE A 224 5.58 0.54 16.52
CA PHE A 224 4.52 0.92 17.45
C PHE A 224 5.09 1.50 18.76
N GLN A 225 6.16 0.93 19.31
CA GLN A 225 6.84 1.43 20.51
C GLN A 225 7.49 2.81 20.33
N HIS A 226 7.85 3.17 19.10
CA HIS A 226 8.50 4.46 18.79
C HIS A 226 7.50 5.61 18.56
N ARG A 227 6.19 5.38 18.68
CA ARG A 227 5.18 6.46 18.61
C ARG A 227 5.51 7.63 19.55
N SER A 228 5.09 8.83 19.19
CA SER A 228 5.32 10.03 20.00
C SER A 228 4.60 9.96 21.37
N PRO A 229 4.91 10.86 22.33
CA PRO A 229 4.17 10.94 23.59
C PRO A 229 2.66 11.19 23.44
N ILE A 230 2.22 11.73 22.29
CA ILE A 230 0.79 11.90 21.98
C ILE A 230 0.25 10.79 21.07
N GLY A 231 1.04 9.74 20.80
CA GLY A 231 0.63 8.54 20.07
C GLY A 231 0.67 8.63 18.54
N LEU A 232 1.21 9.70 17.97
CA LEU A 232 1.35 9.87 16.51
C LEU A 232 2.68 9.29 16.01
N PHE A 233 2.71 8.92 14.74
CA PHE A 233 3.89 8.45 14.01
C PHE A 233 4.45 9.58 13.15
N GLY A 234 5.78 9.66 13.05
CA GLY A 234 6.41 10.55 12.08
C GLY A 234 6.33 9.96 10.68
N ASN A 235 6.82 10.68 9.69
CA ASN A 235 6.84 10.21 8.32
C ASN A 235 8.07 9.33 8.03
N HIS A 236 9.26 9.71 8.53
CA HIS A 236 10.51 8.96 8.33
C HIS A 236 11.27 8.73 9.64
N ILE A 237 11.84 7.53 9.78
CA ILE A 237 12.54 7.04 10.97
C ILE A 237 13.92 6.48 10.59
N ASP A 238 14.90 6.70 11.45
CA ASP A 238 16.20 6.03 11.39
C ASP A 238 16.06 4.64 12.04
N VAL A 239 16.20 3.57 11.26
CA VAL A 239 15.96 2.19 11.72
C VAL A 239 17.10 1.60 12.54
N MET A 240 18.24 2.30 12.64
CA MET A 240 19.34 1.86 13.50
C MET A 240 19.19 2.40 14.92
N THR A 241 18.52 3.55 15.07
CA THR A 241 18.40 4.28 16.33
C THR A 241 16.97 4.40 16.84
N GLY A 242 15.96 4.20 15.99
CA GLY A 242 14.55 4.45 16.30
C GLY A 242 14.16 5.93 16.32
N ARG A 243 15.06 6.83 15.91
CA ARG A 243 14.81 8.27 15.95
C ARG A 243 14.04 8.76 14.73
N TRP A 244 12.96 9.50 14.96
CA TRP A 244 12.22 10.19 13.90
C TRP A 244 13.04 11.32 13.26
N ILE A 245 13.19 11.24 11.94
CA ILE A 245 13.86 12.22 11.07
C ILE A 245 12.85 13.22 10.51
N ALA A 246 11.78 12.74 9.87
CA ALA A 246 10.66 13.57 9.44
C ALA A 246 9.51 13.43 10.43
N ARG A 247 9.17 14.53 11.12
CA ARG A 247 8.28 14.53 12.31
C ARG A 247 6.88 15.05 12.04
N ASP A 248 6.59 15.39 10.78
CA ASP A 248 5.22 15.59 10.35
C ASP A 248 4.50 14.24 10.33
N SER A 249 3.25 14.26 10.75
CA SER A 249 2.37 13.11 10.87
C SER A 249 1.13 13.36 10.02
N GLY A 250 0.73 12.34 9.30
CA GLY A 250 -0.46 12.32 8.45
C GLY A 250 -0.97 10.89 8.36
N ILE A 251 -2.02 10.68 7.57
CA ILE A 251 -2.49 9.33 7.22
C ILE A 251 -2.13 8.95 5.78
N GLY A 252 -1.56 9.87 5.00
CA GLY A 252 -1.18 9.67 3.61
C GLY A 252 0.27 9.20 3.43
N ALA A 253 0.89 9.68 2.35
CA ALA A 253 2.14 9.16 1.81
C ALA A 253 3.22 8.95 2.88
N GLY A 254 3.71 7.71 2.99
CA GLY A 254 4.78 7.31 3.90
C GLY A 254 4.30 6.86 5.28
N VAL A 255 2.99 6.89 5.55
CA VAL A 255 2.36 6.37 6.79
C VAL A 255 1.19 5.45 6.49
N ASP A 256 0.39 5.79 5.47
CA ASP A 256 -0.77 5.06 4.95
C ASP A 256 -0.84 3.55 5.24
N SER A 257 -0.09 2.75 4.50
CA SER A 257 -0.24 1.30 4.44
C SER A 257 0.20 0.59 5.73
N TYR A 258 0.94 1.26 6.63
CA TYR A 258 1.14 0.75 8.00
C TYR A 258 -0.21 0.68 8.75
N LEU A 259 -1.02 1.74 8.69
CA LEU A 259 -2.32 1.77 9.36
C LEU A 259 -3.28 0.75 8.73
N GLU A 260 -3.22 0.62 7.40
CA GLU A 260 -3.99 -0.37 6.65
C GLU A 260 -3.63 -1.80 7.07
N TYR A 261 -2.34 -2.12 7.15
CA TYR A 261 -1.86 -3.47 7.45
C TYR A 261 -2.15 -3.90 8.88
N LEU A 262 -2.27 -2.96 9.83
CA LEU A 262 -2.77 -3.28 11.17
C LEU A 262 -4.22 -3.81 11.12
N VAL A 263 -5.09 -3.17 10.32
CA VAL A 263 -6.49 -3.60 10.17
C VAL A 263 -6.59 -4.88 9.34
N LYS A 264 -6.04 -4.84 8.12
CA LYS A 264 -6.12 -5.97 7.17
C LYS A 264 -5.40 -7.20 7.73
N GLY A 265 -4.25 -7.03 8.40
CA GLY A 265 -3.51 -8.11 9.03
C GLY A 265 -4.22 -8.70 10.25
N SER A 266 -4.89 -7.86 11.05
CA SER A 266 -5.74 -8.38 12.14
C SER A 266 -6.84 -9.29 11.62
N ILE A 267 -7.45 -8.94 10.49
CA ILE A 267 -8.56 -9.71 9.91
C ILE A 267 -8.02 -10.99 9.26
N LEU A 268 -7.00 -10.89 8.41
CA LEU A 268 -6.42 -12.02 7.69
C LEU A 268 -5.88 -13.11 8.63
N LEU A 269 -5.16 -12.69 9.68
CA LEU A 269 -4.44 -13.59 10.57
C LEU A 269 -5.19 -13.91 11.86
N ASN A 270 -6.39 -13.34 12.05
CA ASN A 270 -7.13 -13.37 13.31
C ASN A 270 -6.26 -12.94 14.51
N ARG A 271 -5.50 -11.85 14.34
CA ARG A 271 -4.55 -11.32 15.34
C ARG A 271 -5.08 -10.05 16.02
N PRO A 272 -5.76 -10.13 17.17
CA PRO A 272 -6.36 -8.96 17.84
C PRO A 272 -5.32 -7.92 18.30
N GLU A 273 -4.06 -8.32 18.50
CA GLU A 273 -2.94 -7.40 18.78
C GLU A 273 -2.84 -6.28 17.74
N LEU A 274 -2.98 -6.60 16.46
CA LEU A 274 -2.86 -5.64 15.37
C LEU A 274 -4.03 -4.65 15.36
N MET A 275 -5.25 -5.11 15.62
CA MET A 275 -6.41 -4.23 15.77
C MET A 275 -6.28 -3.32 16.99
N ALA A 276 -5.71 -3.82 18.09
CA ALA A 276 -5.44 -3.01 19.27
C ALA A 276 -4.42 -1.90 18.96
N MET A 277 -3.34 -2.21 18.24
CA MET A 277 -2.37 -1.21 17.76
C MET A 277 -3.04 -0.15 16.88
N PHE A 278 -3.91 -0.56 15.95
CA PHE A 278 -4.66 0.37 15.11
C PHE A 278 -5.58 1.28 15.94
N ALA A 279 -6.36 0.71 16.86
CA ALA A 279 -7.26 1.48 17.72
C ALA A 279 -6.48 2.52 18.55
N GLU A 280 -5.32 2.15 19.08
CA GLU A 280 -4.41 3.06 19.78
C GLU A 280 -3.86 4.18 18.87
N ALA A 281 -3.44 3.84 17.65
CA ALA A 281 -2.94 4.80 16.66
C ALA A 281 -4.03 5.74 16.15
N ARG A 282 -5.27 5.26 16.05
CA ARG A 282 -6.42 6.02 15.55
C ARG A 282 -6.87 7.12 16.51
N ARG A 283 -6.84 6.88 17.83
CA ARG A 283 -7.24 7.88 18.83
C ARG A 283 -6.59 9.26 18.63
N PRO A 284 -5.27 9.39 18.48
CA PRO A 284 -4.64 10.67 18.19
C PRO A 284 -4.85 11.16 16.75
N ILE A 285 -5.04 10.28 15.76
CA ILE A 285 -5.40 10.69 14.39
C ILE A 285 -6.73 11.45 14.40
N ASP A 286 -7.76 10.88 15.03
CA ASP A 286 -9.09 11.51 15.14
C ASP A 286 -9.04 12.81 15.96
N LYS A 287 -8.16 12.88 16.97
CA LYS A 287 -8.03 14.08 17.82
C LYS A 287 -7.29 15.22 17.13
N TYR A 288 -6.14 14.93 16.53
CA TYR A 288 -5.20 15.96 16.06
C TYR A 288 -5.32 16.21 14.55
N LEU A 289 -5.42 15.15 13.74
CA LEU A 289 -5.36 15.23 12.27
C LEU A 289 -6.73 15.49 11.66
N ARG A 290 -7.81 14.95 12.23
CA ARG A 290 -9.15 15.12 11.67
C ARG A 290 -9.68 16.56 11.84
N LYS A 291 -10.07 17.20 10.74
CA LYS A 291 -10.70 18.54 10.66
C LYS A 291 -11.78 18.54 9.59
N ASN A 292 -13.06 18.68 9.96
CA ASN A 292 -14.19 18.68 9.01
C ASN A 292 -14.17 17.48 8.02
N HIS A 293 -13.83 16.29 8.52
CA HIS A 293 -13.70 15.04 7.74
C HIS A 293 -12.56 15.05 6.70
N TRP A 294 -11.64 16.00 6.80
CA TRP A 294 -10.30 15.92 6.22
C TRP A 294 -9.30 15.44 7.26
N TYR A 295 -8.17 14.90 6.83
CA TYR A 295 -7.07 14.50 7.70
C TYR A 295 -5.82 15.27 7.33
N VAL A 296 -5.56 16.35 8.06
CA VAL A 296 -4.45 17.25 7.75
C VAL A 296 -3.15 16.76 8.36
N TRP A 297 -2.02 17.26 7.85
CA TRP A 297 -0.73 16.99 8.45
C TRP A 297 -0.53 17.83 9.72
N ALA A 298 0.06 17.21 10.74
CA ALA A 298 0.38 17.86 12.00
C ALA A 298 1.72 17.40 12.56
N SER A 299 2.31 18.21 13.44
CA SER A 299 3.49 17.79 14.19
C SER A 299 3.17 16.56 15.05
N MET A 300 3.93 15.48 14.88
CA MET A 300 3.72 14.26 15.65
C MET A 300 3.87 14.46 17.17
N HIS A 301 4.58 15.51 17.63
CA HIS A 301 4.84 15.76 19.05
C HIS A 301 3.84 16.72 19.70
N LYS A 302 3.35 17.69 18.92
CA LYS A 302 2.49 18.78 19.43
C LYS A 302 1.05 18.70 18.95
N GLY A 303 0.78 17.95 17.89
CA GLY A 303 -0.54 17.87 17.26
C GLY A 303 -0.99 19.17 16.59
N GLN A 304 -0.09 20.16 16.45
CA GLN A 304 -0.37 21.40 15.73
C GLN A 304 -0.36 21.13 14.22
N VAL A 305 -1.35 21.62 13.50
CA VAL A 305 -1.42 21.48 12.03
C VAL A 305 -0.19 22.13 11.41
N THR A 306 0.49 21.39 10.54
CA THR A 306 1.67 21.86 9.80
C THR A 306 1.32 22.14 8.34
N LEU A 307 0.53 21.26 7.70
CA LEU A 307 0.02 21.48 6.34
C LEU A 307 -1.46 21.11 6.24
N PRO A 308 -2.36 22.05 5.90
CA PRO A 308 -3.79 21.80 5.71
C PRO A 308 -4.06 21.30 4.28
N VAL A 309 -3.46 20.17 3.90
CA VAL A 309 -3.59 19.55 2.58
C VAL A 309 -4.29 18.21 2.69
N PHE A 310 -5.01 17.83 1.64
CA PHE A 310 -5.41 16.46 1.34
C PHE A 310 -4.44 15.89 0.33
N GLN A 311 -3.95 14.67 0.55
CA GLN A 311 -3.17 13.95 -0.45
C GLN A 311 -4.05 12.92 -1.15
N SER A 312 -3.92 12.76 -2.46
CA SER A 312 -4.69 11.78 -3.24
C SER A 312 -4.65 10.37 -2.63
N LEU A 313 -3.49 9.94 -2.12
CA LEU A 313 -3.30 8.64 -1.45
C LEU A 313 -4.18 8.48 -0.20
N GLU A 314 -4.55 9.56 0.50
CA GLU A 314 -5.41 9.50 1.70
C GLU A 314 -6.83 9.01 1.37
N ALA A 315 -7.17 8.87 0.09
CA ALA A 315 -8.43 8.31 -0.36
C ALA A 315 -8.60 6.81 -0.03
N TYR A 316 -7.59 6.09 0.47
CA TYR A 316 -7.72 4.71 0.96
C TYR A 316 -8.45 4.65 2.32
N TRP A 317 -8.34 5.72 3.11
CA TRP A 317 -8.76 5.75 4.51
C TRP A 317 -10.25 5.44 4.71
N PRO A 318 -11.20 5.93 3.88
CA PRO A 318 -12.59 5.53 3.96
C PRO A 318 -12.80 4.01 3.79
N GLY A 319 -12.00 3.34 2.97
CA GLY A 319 -11.97 1.88 2.83
C GLY A 319 -11.58 1.20 4.14
N VAL A 320 -10.51 1.66 4.80
CA VAL A 320 -10.08 1.17 6.12
C VAL A 320 -11.15 1.42 7.19
N LEU A 321 -11.74 2.61 7.23
CA LEU A 321 -12.84 2.94 8.13
C LEU A 321 -14.06 2.03 7.91
N THR A 322 -14.31 1.64 6.66
CA THR A 322 -15.40 0.72 6.31
C THR A 322 -15.14 -0.69 6.82
N LEU A 323 -13.90 -1.19 6.69
CA LEU A 323 -13.51 -2.52 7.17
C LEU A 323 -13.73 -2.70 8.68
N ILE A 324 -13.57 -1.63 9.46
CA ILE A 324 -13.81 -1.63 10.91
C ILE A 324 -15.24 -1.19 11.28
N GLY A 325 -16.11 -0.95 10.30
CA GLY A 325 -17.52 -0.62 10.50
C GLY A 325 -17.84 0.84 10.85
N ASP A 326 -16.90 1.78 10.69
CA ASP A 326 -17.15 3.23 10.81
C ASP A 326 -17.62 3.83 9.48
N ILE A 327 -18.81 3.41 9.08
CA ILE A 327 -19.44 3.80 7.81
C ILE A 327 -19.72 5.30 7.74
N GLU A 328 -20.10 5.94 8.85
CA GLU A 328 -20.44 7.35 8.86
C GLU A 328 -19.22 8.23 8.58
N SER A 329 -18.10 8.01 9.27
CA SER A 329 -16.88 8.79 9.03
C SER A 329 -16.33 8.55 7.63
N ALA A 330 -16.44 7.31 7.12
CA ALA A 330 -16.05 6.95 5.78
C ALA A 330 -16.86 7.71 4.71
N LEU A 331 -18.21 7.67 4.78
CA LEU A 331 -19.07 8.39 3.84
C LEU A 331 -18.82 9.91 3.83
N ARG A 332 -18.63 10.52 5.00
CA ARG A 332 -18.36 11.97 5.09
C ARG A 332 -17.03 12.34 4.45
N SER A 333 -16.00 11.53 4.62
CA SER A 333 -14.69 11.73 3.98
C SER A 333 -14.79 11.51 2.45
N MET A 334 -15.54 10.48 2.01
CA MET A 334 -15.80 10.24 0.59
C MET A 334 -16.51 11.40 -0.11
N HIS A 335 -17.46 12.07 0.56
CA HIS A 335 -18.11 13.24 0.00
C HIS A 335 -17.12 14.38 -0.28
N ASN A 336 -16.20 14.62 0.66
CA ASN A 336 -15.12 15.59 0.50
C ASN A 336 -14.23 15.22 -0.68
N TYR A 337 -13.74 13.98 -0.75
CA TYR A 337 -12.83 13.54 -1.82
C TYR A 337 -13.51 13.58 -3.20
N ASN A 338 -14.77 13.17 -3.29
CA ASN A 338 -15.55 13.26 -4.51
C ASN A 338 -15.81 14.72 -4.95
N SER A 339 -15.86 15.69 -4.03
CA SER A 339 -15.95 17.10 -4.44
C SER A 339 -14.70 17.58 -5.18
N VAL A 340 -13.52 17.11 -4.79
CA VAL A 340 -12.25 17.39 -5.51
C VAL A 340 -12.28 16.73 -6.88
N TRP A 341 -12.71 15.47 -6.94
CA TRP A 341 -12.87 14.76 -8.22
C TRP A 341 -13.86 15.48 -9.15
N LYS A 342 -14.98 15.99 -8.63
CA LYS A 342 -15.94 16.76 -9.43
C LYS A 342 -15.38 18.09 -9.92
N GLN A 343 -14.48 18.71 -9.17
CA GLN A 343 -13.84 19.98 -9.54
C GLN A 343 -12.86 19.80 -10.69
N TYR A 344 -12.03 18.76 -10.66
CA TYR A 344 -10.92 18.59 -11.61
C TYR A 344 -11.05 17.40 -12.55
N GLY A 345 -12.02 16.51 -12.35
CA GLY A 345 -12.08 15.20 -13.00
C GLY A 345 -11.09 14.19 -12.43
N PHE A 346 -10.22 14.59 -11.48
CA PHE A 346 -9.16 13.78 -10.87
C PHE A 346 -8.86 14.31 -9.46
N THR A 347 -8.14 13.56 -8.65
CA THR A 347 -7.59 14.07 -7.38
C THR A 347 -6.13 14.45 -7.59
N PRO A 348 -5.73 15.73 -7.50
CA PRO A 348 -4.31 16.09 -7.58
C PRO A 348 -3.55 15.45 -6.42
N GLU A 349 -2.26 15.19 -6.60
CA GLU A 349 -1.40 14.64 -5.54
C GLU A 349 -1.59 15.38 -4.22
N PHE A 350 -1.59 16.72 -4.26
CA PHE A 350 -1.92 17.56 -3.12
C PHE A 350 -3.09 18.48 -3.49
N TYR A 351 -4.07 18.59 -2.60
CA TYR A 351 -5.15 19.57 -2.66
C TYR A 351 -5.07 20.46 -1.42
N ASN A 352 -4.90 21.77 -1.62
CA ASN A 352 -4.90 22.72 -0.52
C ASN A 352 -6.35 22.97 -0.06
N ILE A 353 -6.70 22.47 1.12
CA ILE A 353 -8.07 22.49 1.64
C ILE A 353 -8.53 23.92 1.91
N ALA A 354 -7.64 24.80 2.36
CA ALA A 354 -7.99 26.18 2.70
C ALA A 354 -8.24 27.03 1.45
N GLN A 355 -7.47 26.80 0.39
CA GLN A 355 -7.58 27.54 -0.88
C GLN A 355 -8.61 26.93 -1.83
N GLY A 356 -8.90 25.63 -1.69
CA GLY A 356 -9.77 24.90 -2.61
C GLY A 356 -9.12 24.63 -3.97
N GLU A 357 -7.79 24.48 -3.99
CA GLU A 357 -6.98 24.43 -5.21
C GLU A 357 -5.98 23.26 -5.21
N ALA A 358 -5.62 22.77 -6.40
CA ALA A 358 -4.51 21.85 -6.57
C ALA A 358 -3.19 22.48 -6.07
N GLY A 359 -2.40 21.72 -5.34
CA GLY A 359 -1.14 22.17 -4.76
C GLY A 359 -0.08 22.40 -5.83
N THR A 360 0.65 23.51 -5.72
CA THR A 360 1.70 23.88 -6.68
C THR A 360 2.79 22.80 -6.76
N ASN A 361 3.14 22.40 -7.99
CA ASN A 361 4.08 21.31 -8.31
C ASN A 361 3.62 19.92 -7.79
N ARG A 362 2.34 19.77 -7.47
CA ARG A 362 1.69 18.56 -6.97
C ARG A 362 0.31 18.41 -7.61
N GLU A 363 0.15 18.91 -8.83
CA GLU A 363 -1.10 18.88 -9.60
C GLU A 363 -1.29 17.58 -10.37
N SER A 364 -0.34 16.65 -10.35
CA SER A 364 -0.43 15.39 -11.11
C SER A 364 -1.43 14.40 -10.51
N TYR A 365 -1.93 13.48 -11.33
CA TYR A 365 -2.69 12.29 -10.95
C TYR A 365 -2.17 11.08 -11.75
N PRO A 366 -1.36 10.19 -11.13
CA PRO A 366 -0.72 9.07 -11.80
C PRO A 366 -1.63 7.84 -11.88
N LEU A 367 -2.91 8.03 -12.19
CA LEU A 367 -3.91 6.94 -12.34
C LEU A 367 -4.21 6.16 -11.05
N ARG A 368 -4.13 6.88 -9.92
CA ARG A 368 -4.24 6.37 -8.55
C ARG A 368 -5.53 5.61 -8.19
N PRO A 369 -5.46 4.51 -7.42
CA PRO A 369 -6.59 3.62 -7.17
C PRO A 369 -7.42 3.93 -5.93
N GLU A 370 -6.91 4.72 -4.99
CA GLU A 370 -7.36 4.67 -3.60
C GLU A 370 -8.82 5.13 -3.42
N LEU A 371 -9.28 6.07 -4.25
CA LEU A 371 -10.69 6.48 -4.27
C LEU A 371 -11.62 5.37 -4.81
N ALA A 372 -11.17 4.60 -5.80
CA ALA A 372 -11.93 3.47 -6.34
C ALA A 372 -11.97 2.30 -5.33
N GLU A 373 -10.87 2.05 -4.62
CA GLU A 373 -10.81 1.08 -3.51
C GLU A 373 -11.88 1.41 -2.46
N SER A 374 -11.85 2.64 -1.95
CA SER A 374 -12.81 3.08 -0.92
C SER A 374 -14.26 3.05 -1.40
N ALA A 375 -14.52 3.39 -2.67
CA ALA A 375 -15.85 3.29 -3.25
C ALA A 375 -16.34 1.83 -3.30
N MET A 376 -15.48 0.89 -3.70
CA MET A 376 -15.78 -0.54 -3.72
C MET A 376 -16.13 -1.06 -2.31
N TYR A 377 -15.29 -0.79 -1.31
CA TYR A 377 -15.54 -1.24 0.06
C TYR A 377 -16.85 -0.66 0.63
N LEU A 378 -17.07 0.65 0.47
CA LEU A 378 -18.30 1.30 0.96
C LEU A 378 -19.55 0.81 0.24
N TYR A 379 -19.47 0.59 -1.07
CA TYR A 379 -20.62 0.05 -1.82
C TYR A 379 -20.98 -1.34 -1.31
N ARG A 380 -20.00 -2.20 -1.07
CA ARG A 380 -20.24 -3.54 -0.52
C ARG A 380 -20.87 -3.50 0.87
N ALA A 381 -20.48 -2.53 1.70
CA ALA A 381 -21.00 -2.39 3.05
C ALA A 381 -22.42 -1.79 3.10
N THR A 382 -22.78 -0.92 2.15
CA THR A 382 -23.98 -0.07 2.25
C THR A 382 -25.01 -0.28 1.13
N GLY A 383 -24.59 -0.71 -0.04
CA GLY A 383 -25.41 -0.72 -1.26
C GLY A 383 -25.75 0.69 -1.78
N ASP A 384 -25.10 1.75 -1.28
CA ASP A 384 -25.42 3.13 -1.66
C ASP A 384 -24.99 3.42 -3.12
N PRO A 385 -25.94 3.75 -4.03
CA PRO A 385 -25.62 4.03 -5.42
C PRO A 385 -24.70 5.25 -5.62
N PHE A 386 -24.50 6.10 -4.60
CA PHE A 386 -23.52 7.18 -4.65
C PHE A 386 -22.10 6.66 -4.90
N MET A 387 -21.73 5.47 -4.40
CA MET A 387 -20.43 4.87 -4.68
C MET A 387 -20.28 4.44 -6.15
N LEU A 388 -21.37 3.97 -6.77
CA LEU A 388 -21.41 3.67 -8.20
C LEU A 388 -21.27 4.93 -9.05
N ASP A 389 -21.86 6.04 -8.62
CA ASP A 389 -21.68 7.34 -9.28
C ASP A 389 -20.22 7.80 -9.22
N ILE A 390 -19.52 7.60 -8.09
CA ILE A 390 -18.09 7.88 -7.95
C ILE A 390 -17.30 7.02 -8.95
N GLY A 391 -17.49 5.69 -8.93
CA GLY A 391 -16.80 4.79 -9.86
C GLY A 391 -17.05 5.15 -11.33
N LEU A 392 -18.28 5.54 -11.67
CA LEU A 392 -18.61 5.96 -13.03
C LEU A 392 -17.86 7.24 -13.41
N ASN A 393 -17.79 8.24 -12.52
CA ASN A 393 -17.05 9.47 -12.78
C ASN A 393 -15.56 9.18 -12.96
N ILE A 394 -14.98 8.27 -12.17
CA ILE A 394 -13.58 7.83 -12.33
C ILE A 394 -13.38 7.21 -13.72
N LEU A 395 -14.19 6.21 -14.08
CA LEU A 395 -14.15 5.54 -15.37
C LEU A 395 -14.24 6.54 -16.53
N ARG A 396 -15.17 7.50 -16.45
CA ARG A 396 -15.39 8.51 -17.50
C ARG A 396 -14.21 9.48 -17.63
N SER A 397 -13.68 9.99 -16.52
CA SER A 397 -12.50 10.86 -16.52
C SER A 397 -11.28 10.18 -17.15
N ILE A 398 -10.98 8.95 -16.73
CA ILE A 398 -9.83 8.20 -17.25
C ILE A 398 -9.99 7.91 -18.75
N GLN A 399 -11.16 7.44 -19.18
CA GLN A 399 -11.43 7.21 -20.60
C GLN A 399 -11.33 8.49 -21.45
N HIS A 400 -11.71 9.64 -20.89
CA HIS A 400 -11.71 10.91 -21.61
C HIS A 400 -10.32 11.53 -21.71
N SER A 401 -9.61 11.67 -20.58
CA SER A 401 -8.42 12.51 -20.49
C SER A 401 -7.11 11.73 -20.40
N ALA A 402 -7.13 10.46 -19.99
CA ALA A 402 -5.91 9.66 -19.82
C ALA A 402 -5.67 8.67 -20.98
N LYS A 403 -6.69 8.31 -21.76
CA LYS A 403 -6.55 7.33 -22.84
C LYS A 403 -5.59 7.82 -23.93
N THR A 404 -4.74 6.92 -24.39
CA THR A 404 -3.79 7.12 -25.51
C THR A 404 -3.94 5.97 -26.52
N PRO A 405 -3.27 6.03 -27.69
CA PRO A 405 -3.28 4.91 -28.63
C PRO A 405 -2.70 3.59 -28.08
N CYS A 406 -1.80 3.67 -27.10
CA CYS A 406 -1.04 2.51 -26.62
C CYS A 406 -1.35 2.11 -25.18
N GLY A 407 -2.07 2.92 -24.42
CA GLY A 407 -2.45 2.63 -23.02
C GLY A 407 -3.14 3.82 -22.38
N TYR A 408 -2.88 4.09 -21.10
CA TYR A 408 -3.38 5.26 -20.37
C TYR A 408 -2.23 6.03 -19.74
N ALA A 409 -2.20 7.34 -19.95
CA ALA A 409 -1.17 8.24 -19.45
C ALA A 409 -1.56 8.84 -18.10
N THR A 410 -0.56 9.01 -17.25
CA THR A 410 -0.61 9.90 -16.09
C THR A 410 -1.11 11.29 -16.51
N ILE A 411 -1.99 11.87 -15.71
CA ILE A 411 -2.37 13.27 -15.87
C ILE A 411 -1.32 14.11 -15.16
N LYS A 412 -0.55 14.89 -15.91
CA LYS A 412 0.50 15.75 -15.39
C LYS A 412 -0.05 16.89 -14.54
N ASP A 413 -1.17 17.47 -14.97
CA ASP A 413 -1.84 18.56 -14.28
C ASP A 413 -3.36 18.40 -14.37
N THR A 414 -4.02 18.22 -13.24
CA THR A 414 -5.48 18.01 -13.18
C THR A 414 -6.29 19.25 -13.58
N ARG A 415 -5.68 20.43 -13.71
CA ARG A 415 -6.38 21.67 -14.10
C ARG A 415 -6.59 21.76 -15.61
N ASP A 416 -5.61 21.33 -16.39
CA ASP A 416 -5.63 21.42 -17.86
C ASP A 416 -5.62 20.06 -18.58
N HIS A 417 -5.48 18.97 -17.82
CA HIS A 417 -5.46 17.58 -18.29
C HIS A 417 -4.33 17.28 -19.25
N THR A 418 -3.22 18.02 -19.17
CA THR A 418 -1.99 17.65 -19.86
C THR A 418 -1.50 16.29 -19.36
N GLN A 419 -0.92 15.51 -20.27
CA GLN A 419 -0.50 14.13 -20.02
C GLN A 419 1.02 14.03 -19.78
N GLU A 420 1.42 13.09 -18.95
CA GLU A 420 2.80 12.65 -18.76
C GLU A 420 2.97 11.23 -19.28
N ASN A 421 4.15 10.95 -19.84
CA ASN A 421 4.43 9.71 -20.56
C ASN A 421 4.72 8.52 -19.63
N ARG A 422 3.78 8.19 -18.74
CA ARG A 422 3.93 7.10 -17.76
C ARG A 422 2.60 6.41 -17.48
N MET A 423 2.62 5.08 -17.46
CA MET A 423 1.54 4.21 -17.00
C MET A 423 2.10 3.27 -15.94
N GLU A 424 1.83 3.57 -14.67
CA GLU A 424 2.28 2.78 -13.52
C GLU A 424 1.64 1.38 -13.54
N SER A 425 2.35 0.37 -13.05
CA SER A 425 1.84 -1.02 -13.02
C SER A 425 0.54 -1.15 -12.23
N PHE A 426 0.43 -0.40 -11.13
CA PHE A 426 -0.74 -0.40 -10.25
C PHE A 426 -2.03 0.04 -10.92
N PHE A 427 -1.97 0.74 -12.06
CA PHE A 427 -3.18 1.09 -12.79
C PHE A 427 -3.95 -0.17 -13.21
N LEU A 428 -3.22 -1.21 -13.65
CA LEU A 428 -3.77 -2.51 -14.02
C LEU A 428 -4.04 -3.41 -12.80
N ALA A 429 -3.19 -3.36 -11.78
CA ALA A 429 -3.34 -4.17 -10.58
C ALA A 429 -4.50 -3.69 -9.69
N GLU A 430 -4.71 -2.38 -9.62
CA GLU A 430 -5.57 -1.76 -8.60
C GLU A 430 -6.75 -1.01 -9.21
N THR A 431 -6.50 0.10 -9.93
CA THR A 431 -7.57 1.01 -10.38
C THR A 431 -8.60 0.28 -11.23
N THR A 432 -8.17 -0.49 -12.23
CA THR A 432 -9.07 -1.29 -13.05
C THR A 432 -9.72 -2.43 -12.28
N LYS A 433 -9.02 -3.05 -11.32
CA LYS A 433 -9.54 -4.17 -10.51
C LYS A 433 -10.66 -3.69 -9.59
N TYR A 434 -10.45 -2.59 -8.85
CA TYR A 434 -11.46 -2.04 -7.95
C TYR A 434 -12.68 -1.49 -8.69
N LEU A 435 -12.49 -0.83 -9.85
CA LEU A 435 -13.62 -0.40 -10.69
C LEU A 435 -14.40 -1.59 -11.23
N TYR A 436 -13.73 -2.66 -11.67
CA TYR A 436 -14.38 -3.87 -12.16
C TYR A 436 -15.22 -4.51 -11.06
N LEU A 437 -14.64 -4.69 -9.87
CA LEU A 437 -15.30 -5.26 -8.70
C LEU A 437 -16.48 -4.39 -8.21
N LEU A 438 -16.34 -3.06 -8.21
CA LEU A 438 -17.43 -2.14 -7.88
C LEU A 438 -18.66 -2.34 -8.78
N PHE A 439 -18.45 -2.64 -10.06
CA PHE A 439 -19.52 -2.90 -11.03
C PHE A 439 -19.89 -4.39 -11.19
N ASP A 440 -19.20 -5.29 -10.49
CA ASP A 440 -19.46 -6.74 -10.53
C ASP A 440 -19.79 -7.28 -9.13
N PRO A 441 -20.94 -6.91 -8.54
CA PRO A 441 -21.28 -7.31 -7.17
C PRO A 441 -21.40 -8.83 -6.98
N ASP A 442 -21.57 -9.59 -8.07
CA ASP A 442 -21.68 -11.05 -8.10
C ASP A 442 -20.31 -11.75 -8.27
N ASN A 443 -19.20 -11.01 -8.31
CA ASN A 443 -17.85 -11.57 -8.48
C ASN A 443 -17.49 -12.54 -7.34
N PHE A 444 -16.71 -13.58 -7.62
CA PHE A 444 -16.32 -14.57 -6.61
C PHE A 444 -15.52 -13.98 -5.44
N ILE A 445 -14.78 -12.88 -5.67
CA ILE A 445 -14.08 -12.12 -4.64
C ILE A 445 -15.05 -11.61 -3.57
N HIS A 446 -16.30 -11.36 -3.96
CA HIS A 446 -17.32 -10.83 -3.06
C HIS A 446 -18.07 -11.89 -2.25
N ASN A 447 -17.70 -13.17 -2.39
CA ASN A 447 -18.26 -14.24 -1.58
C ASN A 447 -18.19 -13.88 -0.08
N LYS A 448 -19.32 -14.06 0.61
CA LYS A 448 -19.54 -13.64 2.00
C LYS A 448 -19.43 -14.81 2.99
N GLY A 449 -19.00 -16.00 2.56
CA GLY A 449 -19.03 -17.21 3.39
C GLY A 449 -20.14 -18.19 3.03
N GLU A 450 -20.92 -17.93 1.98
CA GLU A 450 -22.10 -18.74 1.64
C GLU A 450 -21.73 -20.05 0.95
N HIS A 451 -20.61 -20.05 0.24
CA HIS A 451 -20.08 -21.21 -0.47
C HIS A 451 -18.59 -21.34 -0.20
N GLY A 452 -18.07 -22.56 -0.19
CA GLY A 452 -16.65 -22.85 -0.07
C GLY A 452 -16.34 -24.20 -0.69
N ARG A 453 -15.09 -24.42 -1.03
CA ARG A 453 -14.62 -25.64 -1.69
C ARG A 453 -13.70 -26.39 -0.75
N VAL A 454 -14.09 -27.62 -0.41
CA VAL A 454 -13.23 -28.53 0.35
C VAL A 454 -12.06 -28.95 -0.53
N HIS A 455 -10.86 -28.70 -0.05
CA HIS A 455 -9.61 -29.14 -0.66
C HIS A 455 -8.91 -30.12 0.26
N THR A 456 -8.47 -31.26 -0.29
CA THR A 456 -7.80 -32.31 0.48
C THR A 456 -6.34 -32.39 0.06
N LEU A 457 -5.43 -32.18 1.01
CA LEU A 457 -4.00 -32.29 0.80
C LEU A 457 -3.57 -33.76 0.71
N PRO A 458 -2.38 -34.06 0.13
CA PRO A 458 -1.84 -35.42 0.10
C PRO A 458 -1.70 -36.08 1.48
N SER A 459 -1.56 -35.28 2.55
CA SER A 459 -1.54 -35.75 3.94
C SER A 459 -2.91 -36.24 4.44
N GLY A 460 -3.99 -36.01 3.70
CA GLY A 460 -5.37 -36.25 4.11
C GLY A 460 -6.00 -35.08 4.88
N LYS A 461 -5.23 -34.05 5.23
CA LYS A 461 -5.75 -32.81 5.85
C LYS A 461 -6.70 -32.11 4.87
N GLN A 462 -7.85 -31.68 5.37
CA GLN A 462 -8.82 -30.91 4.61
C GLN A 462 -8.79 -29.45 5.03
N CYS A 463 -8.92 -28.56 4.05
CA CYS A 463 -9.16 -27.14 4.28
C CYS A 463 -10.28 -26.64 3.37
N ILE A 464 -10.85 -25.48 3.72
CA ILE A 464 -11.92 -24.85 2.96
C ILE A 464 -11.31 -23.64 2.26
N LEU A 465 -11.33 -23.69 0.93
CA LEU A 465 -10.88 -22.61 0.07
C LEU A 465 -12.07 -21.90 -0.55
N ASP A 466 -11.83 -20.74 -1.14
CA ASP A 466 -12.84 -19.98 -1.87
C ASP A 466 -14.06 -19.62 -1.01
N SER A 467 -13.95 -19.67 0.33
CA SER A 467 -15.05 -19.35 1.25
C SER A 467 -15.42 -17.87 1.25
N GLY A 468 -14.63 -17.03 0.59
CA GLY A 468 -14.81 -15.59 0.58
C GLY A 468 -14.09 -14.90 1.72
N GLY A 469 -14.40 -13.63 1.93
CA GLY A 469 -13.66 -12.80 2.88
C GLY A 469 -12.22 -12.51 2.46
N TYR A 470 -11.95 -12.50 1.15
CA TYR A 470 -10.64 -12.15 0.60
C TYR A 470 -10.13 -10.84 1.18
N ILE A 471 -8.85 -10.84 1.57
CA ILE A 471 -8.16 -9.65 2.06
C ILE A 471 -7.18 -9.20 0.98
N PHE A 472 -7.38 -7.99 0.50
CA PHE A 472 -6.46 -7.34 -0.43
C PHE A 472 -5.24 -6.82 0.33
N ASN A 473 -4.04 -6.98 -0.20
CA ASN A 473 -2.94 -6.14 0.26
C ASN A 473 -3.11 -4.69 -0.24
N THR A 474 -2.14 -3.82 0.06
CA THR A 474 -2.19 -2.39 -0.35
C THR A 474 -1.95 -2.20 -1.86
N GLU A 475 -1.63 -3.26 -2.60
CA GLU A 475 -1.45 -3.27 -4.06
C GLU A 475 -2.58 -4.06 -4.75
N ALA A 476 -3.73 -4.18 -4.07
CA ALA A 476 -4.91 -4.90 -4.50
C ALA A 476 -4.70 -6.40 -4.87
N HIS A 477 -3.68 -7.05 -4.34
CA HIS A 477 -3.50 -8.50 -4.47
C HIS A 477 -4.35 -9.24 -3.43
N ALA A 478 -5.27 -10.07 -3.91
CA ALA A 478 -6.22 -10.76 -3.04
C ALA A 478 -5.64 -12.04 -2.42
N ILE A 479 -5.79 -12.19 -1.11
CA ILE A 479 -5.38 -13.36 -0.33
C ILE A 479 -6.63 -14.04 0.22
N ASP A 480 -6.73 -15.36 0.02
CA ASP A 480 -7.78 -16.21 0.60
C ASP A 480 -7.40 -16.62 2.04
N PRO A 481 -8.11 -16.15 3.08
CA PRO A 481 -7.83 -16.55 4.47
C PRO A 481 -7.96 -18.07 4.70
N GLY A 482 -8.80 -18.75 3.92
CA GLY A 482 -8.97 -20.19 3.99
C GLY A 482 -7.69 -20.95 3.63
N ALA A 483 -6.91 -20.40 2.67
CA ALA A 483 -5.65 -21.00 2.22
C ALA A 483 -4.57 -21.00 3.30
N LEU A 484 -4.54 -19.96 4.15
CA LEU A 484 -3.55 -19.83 5.23
C LEU A 484 -3.70 -20.91 6.32
N ASN A 485 -4.85 -21.58 6.39
CA ASN A 485 -5.11 -22.67 7.33
C ASN A 485 -4.88 -24.07 6.72
N CYS A 486 -4.53 -24.15 5.44
CA CYS A 486 -4.35 -25.44 4.77
C CYS A 486 -3.08 -26.17 5.24
N CYS A 487 -1.97 -25.45 5.34
CA CYS A 487 -0.65 -26.08 5.27
C CYS A 487 -0.10 -26.47 6.63
N TYR A 488 -0.09 -25.53 7.57
CA TYR A 488 0.47 -25.72 8.90
C TYR A 488 -0.55 -25.37 9.96
N ASP A 489 -0.55 -26.11 11.07
CA ASP A 489 -1.35 -25.78 12.24
C ASP A 489 -0.58 -24.76 13.07
N TRP A 490 -0.94 -23.50 12.90
CA TRP A 490 -0.38 -22.41 13.68
C TRP A 490 -1.07 -22.42 15.03
N ASP A 491 -0.40 -22.99 16.04
CA ASP A 491 -0.96 -23.14 17.38
C ASP A 491 -1.44 -21.78 17.91
N GLN A 492 -2.74 -21.69 18.18
CA GLN A 492 -3.32 -20.52 18.83
C GLN A 492 -2.91 -20.41 20.33
N GLN A 493 -2.00 -21.25 20.82
CA GLN A 493 -1.59 -21.28 22.22
C GLN A 493 -0.58 -20.19 22.61
N ASP A 494 0.12 -19.57 21.67
CA ASP A 494 1.02 -18.45 21.97
C ASP A 494 0.28 -17.10 22.18
N TYR A 495 -1.03 -17.06 21.96
CA TYR A 495 -1.83 -15.84 22.08
C TYR A 495 -2.20 -15.48 23.53
N ASN A 496 -2.12 -16.43 24.47
CA ASN A 496 -2.37 -16.17 25.89
C ASN A 496 -1.15 -15.65 26.65
N ASN A 497 0.04 -15.69 26.04
CA ASN A 497 1.28 -15.15 26.60
C ASN A 497 1.68 -13.86 25.88
N ALA A 498 0.85 -12.83 25.98
CA ALA A 498 1.20 -11.47 25.56
C ALA A 498 2.43 -10.89 26.30
N ASN A 499 2.97 -11.60 27.31
CA ASN A 499 4.11 -11.19 28.13
C ASN A 499 5.39 -12.03 27.96
N SER A 500 5.44 -13.04 27.08
CA SER A 500 6.69 -13.76 26.82
C SER A 500 6.76 -14.27 25.38
N PHE A 501 7.31 -13.45 24.49
CA PHE A 501 7.79 -13.94 23.20
C PHE A 501 9.29 -13.66 23.11
N ASN A 502 10.09 -14.72 23.15
CA ASN A 502 11.52 -14.65 22.90
C ASN A 502 11.72 -14.69 21.38
N PHE A 503 12.25 -13.61 20.81
CA PHE A 503 12.71 -13.56 19.43
C PHE A 503 13.76 -14.64 19.19
N ILE A 504 13.47 -15.65 18.36
CA ILE A 504 14.46 -16.68 17.96
C ILE A 504 15.29 -16.13 16.79
N GLY A 505 16.04 -15.06 17.06
CA GLY A 505 17.02 -14.47 16.14
C GLY A 505 18.26 -15.33 15.88
N GLU A 506 18.32 -16.55 16.41
CA GLU A 506 19.43 -17.49 16.18
C GLU A 506 19.34 -18.19 14.81
N SER A 507 18.16 -18.22 14.17
CA SER A 507 17.96 -18.85 12.86
C SER A 507 18.78 -18.18 11.75
N LEU A 508 18.91 -16.85 11.76
CA LEU A 508 19.69 -16.09 10.76
C LEU A 508 21.20 -16.36 10.84
N LYS A 509 21.71 -16.89 11.96
CA LYS A 509 23.14 -17.23 12.11
C LYS A 509 23.44 -18.71 11.82
N GLN A 510 22.47 -19.61 11.99
CA GLN A 510 22.68 -21.03 11.74
C GLN A 510 22.63 -21.40 10.25
N ASN A 511 21.83 -20.71 9.43
CA ASN A 511 21.79 -20.97 7.98
C ASN A 511 23.07 -20.57 7.24
N ASN A 512 23.83 -19.60 7.78
CA ASN A 512 25.19 -19.29 7.27
C ASN A 512 26.26 -20.31 7.69
N LYS A 513 25.97 -21.22 8.63
CA LYS A 513 26.87 -22.32 8.98
C LYS A 513 26.52 -23.63 8.27
N MET A 514 25.24 -23.91 8.00
CA MET A 514 24.85 -25.11 7.24
C MET A 514 25.25 -25.03 5.76
N ASN A 515 25.24 -23.84 5.14
CA ASN A 515 25.70 -23.65 3.76
C ASN A 515 27.22 -23.82 3.55
N ASN A 516 28.00 -24.02 4.61
CA ASN A 516 29.44 -24.27 4.54
C ASN A 516 29.86 -25.70 4.92
N GLN A 517 28.90 -26.61 5.17
CA GLN A 517 29.19 -28.00 5.55
C GLN A 517 28.68 -29.06 4.57
N ASP A 518 27.92 -28.68 3.52
CA ASP A 518 27.42 -29.63 2.51
C ASP A 518 28.21 -29.65 1.19
N SER A 519 29.44 -29.10 1.15
CA SER A 519 30.32 -29.15 -0.03
C SER A 519 31.55 -30.05 0.10
N ILE A 520 31.58 -30.98 1.06
CA ILE A 520 32.66 -31.97 1.17
C ILE A 520 32.07 -33.34 1.54
N ASN A 521 31.56 -34.07 0.55
CA ASN A 521 31.70 -35.52 0.43
C ASN A 521 30.97 -36.03 -0.82
N GLN A 522 31.69 -36.06 -1.94
CA GLN A 522 31.59 -37.09 -2.97
C GLN A 522 32.61 -36.78 -4.08
N ASN A 523 33.71 -37.53 -4.11
CA ASN A 523 34.20 -38.24 -5.29
C ASN A 523 35.59 -38.81 -4.98
N ASP A 524 35.61 -40.13 -4.84
CA ASP A 524 36.82 -40.93 -4.86
C ASP A 524 37.11 -41.36 -6.31
N VAL A 525 38.38 -41.67 -6.57
CA VAL A 525 38.95 -42.37 -7.74
C VAL A 525 39.66 -41.53 -8.84
N SER A 526 40.99 -41.64 -8.73
CA SER A 526 42.06 -41.71 -9.75
C SER A 526 42.41 -40.48 -10.59
N HIS A 527 43.64 -39.98 -10.42
CA HIS A 527 44.68 -40.08 -11.46
C HIS A 527 46.07 -39.65 -10.95
N THR A 528 46.98 -40.64 -10.99
CA THR A 528 48.38 -40.61 -11.44
C THR A 528 49.28 -39.40 -11.15
N GLU A 529 50.33 -39.68 -10.38
CA GLU A 529 51.55 -38.89 -10.18
C GLU A 529 52.18 -38.38 -11.49
N ARG A 530 52.61 -37.10 -11.46
CA ARG A 530 53.83 -36.69 -12.18
C ARG A 530 54.50 -35.50 -11.48
N GLN A 531 55.72 -35.76 -11.03
CA GLN A 531 56.69 -34.83 -10.45
C GLN A 531 57.07 -33.72 -11.43
N THR A 532 57.36 -32.51 -10.91
CA THR A 532 58.60 -31.75 -11.18
C THR A 532 58.77 -30.60 -10.19
N GLU A 533 60.04 -30.38 -9.81
CA GLU A 533 60.61 -29.61 -8.71
C GLU A 533 60.91 -28.11 -9.05
N ILE A 534 61.47 -27.38 -8.03
CA ILE A 534 62.36 -26.18 -8.08
C ILE A 534 61.63 -24.80 -8.07
N ASN A 535 61.91 -23.77 -7.24
CA ASN A 535 62.81 -23.38 -6.13
C ASN A 535 62.12 -22.22 -5.35
N GLU A 536 62.11 -22.17 -4.02
CA GLU A 536 63.00 -21.37 -3.12
C GLU A 536 63.48 -19.99 -3.63
N ASP A 537 63.03 -18.91 -2.96
CA ASP A 537 63.93 -17.93 -2.34
C ASP A 537 63.23 -17.15 -1.20
N ASP A 538 64.06 -16.92 -0.20
CA ASP A 538 63.92 -16.50 1.21
C ASP A 538 63.61 -15.00 1.41
N VAL A 539 62.83 -14.64 2.45
CA VAL A 539 63.19 -13.63 3.48
C VAL A 539 62.36 -13.90 4.76
N THR A 540 63.05 -14.37 5.80
CA THR A 540 62.69 -14.31 7.23
C THR A 540 62.94 -12.90 7.79
N ILE A 541 62.22 -12.34 8.77
CA ILE A 541 62.42 -12.54 10.23
C ILE A 541 61.41 -11.67 11.02
N ASP A 542 60.79 -12.34 12.00
CA ASP A 542 60.35 -11.98 13.36
C ASP A 542 59.34 -10.87 13.73
N ASN A 543 58.29 -11.40 14.36
CA ASN A 543 57.51 -10.91 15.49
C ASN A 543 58.36 -10.25 16.61
N GLU A 544 57.79 -9.24 17.27
CA GLU A 544 57.62 -9.27 18.73
C GLU A 544 56.62 -8.23 19.24
N ALA A 545 55.73 -8.70 20.11
CA ALA A 545 54.84 -7.93 20.97
C ALA A 545 55.50 -7.71 22.35
N LYS A 546 55.24 -6.58 23.03
CA LYS A 546 55.12 -6.43 24.53
C LYS A 546 55.11 -4.98 25.02
N HIS A 547 54.07 -4.60 25.78
CA HIS A 547 54.07 -3.96 27.14
C HIS A 547 52.63 -3.46 27.46
N TRP A 548 51.81 -4.00 28.38
CA TRP A 548 51.81 -4.16 29.86
C TRP A 548 51.53 -2.90 30.72
N ASN A 549 50.27 -2.80 31.17
CA ASN A 549 49.68 -2.68 32.52
C ASN A 549 50.02 -1.60 33.60
N ASP A 550 48.91 -1.20 34.26
CA ASP A 550 48.61 -0.90 35.68
C ASP A 550 49.10 0.37 36.40
N GLU A 551 48.17 1.14 36.98
CA GLU A 551 47.94 1.23 38.45
C GLU A 551 46.84 2.26 38.85
N THR A 552 46.08 1.91 39.89
CA THR A 552 45.16 2.78 40.67
C THR A 552 45.64 2.89 42.13
N LYS A 553 45.40 4.04 42.79
CA LYS A 553 45.29 4.29 44.26
C LYS A 553 44.95 5.78 44.48
N SER A 554 43.74 6.19 44.89
CA SER A 554 43.06 6.18 46.21
C SER A 554 43.50 7.28 47.21
N LEU A 555 42.55 8.07 47.74
CA LEU A 555 42.44 8.54 49.15
C LEU A 555 41.14 9.36 49.41
N ASP A 556 40.20 8.72 50.13
CA ASP A 556 39.30 9.09 51.25
C ASP A 556 38.56 10.45 51.49
N ILE A 557 37.22 10.32 51.58
CA ILE A 557 36.23 10.59 52.68
C ILE A 557 36.09 11.98 53.38
N ASN A 558 34.86 12.55 53.33
CA ASN A 558 33.99 13.03 54.45
C ASN A 558 32.71 13.72 53.85
N GLU A 559 31.45 13.29 54.07
CA GLU A 559 30.52 13.68 55.18
C GLU A 559 30.34 15.23 55.28
N GLU A 560 29.17 15.91 55.22
CA GLU A 560 27.82 15.74 55.80
C GLU A 560 26.74 16.61 55.10
N LYS A 561 25.51 16.08 55.05
CA LYS A 561 24.16 16.62 55.40
C LYS A 561 23.86 18.12 55.64
N SER A 562 22.55 18.40 55.46
CA SER A 562 21.72 19.59 55.84
C SER A 562 21.72 20.72 54.79
N GLY A 563 20.62 21.41 54.45
CA GLY A 563 19.29 21.58 55.03
C GLY A 563 18.87 23.04 54.78
N ASP A 564 17.60 23.26 54.47
CA ASP A 564 16.84 24.52 54.62
C ASP A 564 17.20 25.72 53.71
N GLU A 565 16.29 26.11 52.79
CA GLU A 565 15.19 27.08 52.95
C GLU A 565 15.57 28.56 52.72
N MET A 566 14.82 29.14 51.77
CA MET A 566 14.21 30.47 51.79
C MET A 566 15.03 31.77 51.63
N ASN A 567 14.53 32.52 50.63
CA ASN A 567 14.12 33.93 50.65
C ASN A 567 15.11 35.07 50.32
N GLU A 568 14.74 35.72 49.20
CA GLU A 568 14.32 37.12 49.07
C GLU A 568 15.27 38.30 49.30
N ASN A 569 15.14 39.24 48.34
CA ASN A 569 15.29 40.70 48.41
C ASN A 569 16.70 41.29 48.60
N GLU A 570 17.18 42.09 47.63
CA GLU A 570 16.97 43.55 47.68
C GLU A 570 17.57 44.31 46.48
N VAL A 571 16.87 45.42 46.23
CA VAL A 571 17.00 46.52 45.26
C VAL A 571 18.21 47.43 45.52
N VAL A 572 18.85 47.96 44.46
CA VAL A 572 19.51 49.31 44.38
C VAL A 572 19.49 49.76 42.89
N ARG A 573 18.69 50.74 42.41
CA ARG A 573 18.90 52.22 42.27
C ARG A 573 20.24 52.64 41.60
N ASP A 574 20.40 53.59 40.68
CA ASP A 574 19.64 54.76 40.18
C ASP A 574 20.12 55.19 38.75
N ASN A 575 19.20 55.82 37.99
CA ASN A 575 19.24 56.98 37.04
C ASN A 575 20.32 57.21 35.95
N ASP A 576 19.87 57.54 34.71
CA ASP A 576 19.84 58.92 34.15
C ASP A 576 19.09 59.03 32.77
N ASP A 577 18.20 60.06 32.68
CA ASP A 577 17.69 60.91 31.56
C ASP A 577 17.19 60.31 30.21
N ILE A 578 15.90 60.35 29.84
CA ILE A 578 14.99 61.45 29.38
C ILE A 578 15.40 62.17 28.08
N ILE A 579 14.65 61.94 26.98
CA ILE A 579 14.02 62.99 26.13
C ILE A 579 12.65 62.49 25.60
N ILE A 580 11.67 63.38 25.66
CA ILE A 580 10.22 63.27 25.45
C ILE A 580 9.84 63.67 24.01
N GLY A 581 8.72 63.13 23.50
CA GLY A 581 7.98 63.67 22.36
C GLY A 581 6.66 62.92 22.12
N GLU A 582 5.64 63.21 22.93
CA GLU A 582 4.24 62.82 22.73
C GLU A 582 3.58 63.61 21.59
N GLU A 583 2.58 63.02 20.92
CA GLU A 583 1.24 63.63 20.86
C GLU A 583 0.16 62.60 20.49
N ARG A 584 -0.98 62.70 21.20
CA ARG A 584 -2.20 61.88 21.10
C ARG A 584 -3.30 62.65 20.34
N ILE A 585 -4.45 61.96 20.21
CA ILE A 585 -5.84 62.44 20.04
C ILE A 585 -6.27 62.54 18.57
N GLY A 586 -7.41 62.02 18.11
CA GLY A 586 -8.56 61.41 18.78
C GLY A 586 -9.64 61.03 17.76
N ASP A 587 -10.71 60.47 18.30
CA ASP A 587 -11.93 59.91 17.70
C ASP A 587 -12.65 60.82 16.67
N ASP A 588 -13.38 60.24 15.70
CA ASP A 588 -14.85 60.38 15.59
C ASP A 588 -15.45 59.59 14.39
N TYR A 589 -16.76 59.39 14.48
CA TYR A 589 -17.73 58.54 13.78
C TYR A 589 -17.89 58.65 12.25
N GLY A 590 -18.57 57.64 11.65
CA GLY A 590 -19.74 57.93 10.80
C GLY A 590 -19.88 57.22 9.46
N ASN A 591 -20.65 56.12 9.47
CA ASN A 591 -21.58 55.58 8.46
C ASN A 591 -21.91 56.44 7.21
N THR A 592 -21.94 55.83 6.01
CA THR A 592 -23.15 55.67 5.14
C THR A 592 -22.82 55.02 3.77
N GLU A 593 -23.59 53.97 3.43
CA GLU A 593 -24.34 53.70 2.17
C GLU A 593 -24.11 54.68 0.98
N SER A 594 -24.13 54.34 -0.31
CA SER A 594 -24.79 53.27 -1.09
C SER A 594 -24.38 53.39 -2.58
N ASN A 595 -24.56 52.31 -3.34
CA ASN A 595 -25.01 52.20 -4.74
C ASN A 595 -24.61 53.27 -5.79
N HIS A 596 -23.99 52.84 -6.90
CA HIS A 596 -24.75 52.66 -8.15
C HIS A 596 -23.95 51.95 -9.25
N GLU A 597 -24.76 51.35 -10.12
CA GLU A 597 -24.49 50.51 -11.27
C GLU A 597 -23.74 51.20 -12.42
N ASN A 598 -23.28 50.32 -13.31
CA ASN A 598 -23.56 50.30 -14.75
C ASN A 598 -22.38 50.51 -15.71
N SER A 599 -22.05 49.39 -16.33
CA SER A 599 -22.14 49.15 -17.78
C SER A 599 -21.14 49.80 -18.74
N GLN A 600 -20.49 48.86 -19.44
CA GLN A 600 -20.43 48.78 -20.90
C GLN A 600 -19.33 49.55 -21.64
N HIS A 601 -18.43 48.72 -22.19
CA HIS A 601 -18.20 48.53 -23.62
C HIS A 601 -17.07 49.27 -24.35
N ILE A 602 -16.36 48.41 -25.10
CA ILE A 602 -15.80 48.54 -26.45
C ILE A 602 -14.32 48.93 -26.53
N ASP A 603 -13.56 47.97 -27.09
CA ASP A 603 -12.55 48.03 -28.15
C ASP A 603 -11.78 49.35 -28.31
N ASP A 604 -10.47 49.37 -28.56
CA ASP A 604 -9.84 48.65 -29.65
C ASP A 604 -8.31 48.73 -29.50
N GLY A 605 -7.62 47.90 -30.28
CA GLY A 605 -6.23 47.53 -30.10
C GLY A 605 -5.16 48.61 -30.32
N GLY A 606 -3.93 48.17 -30.07
CA GLY A 606 -2.73 48.94 -30.37
C GLY A 606 -1.48 48.23 -29.90
N GLN A 607 -0.97 47.33 -30.74
CA GLN A 607 0.40 46.81 -30.64
C GLN A 607 1.41 47.98 -30.60
N MET A 608 2.37 47.93 -29.67
CA MET A 608 3.75 48.32 -29.99
C MET A 608 4.75 47.52 -29.13
N ASN A 609 5.54 46.71 -29.82
CA ASN A 609 6.82 46.19 -29.36
C ASN A 609 7.77 47.36 -29.08
N PHE A 610 8.45 47.34 -27.94
CA PHE A 610 9.84 47.77 -27.89
C PHE A 610 10.67 46.77 -27.08
N GLN A 611 11.68 46.29 -27.78
CA GLN A 611 12.70 45.36 -27.34
C GLN A 611 13.88 46.17 -26.78
N THR A 612 14.68 45.50 -25.95
CA THR A 612 16.08 45.76 -25.61
C THR A 612 16.44 46.45 -24.28
N ASN A 613 16.92 45.58 -23.37
CA ASN A 613 18.30 45.51 -22.86
C ASN A 613 18.76 46.40 -21.68
N ASN A 614 18.97 45.66 -20.58
CA ASN A 614 20.23 45.48 -19.83
C ASN A 614 20.70 46.52 -18.80
N VAL A 615 21.43 45.91 -17.85
CA VAL A 615 22.30 46.44 -16.79
C VAL A 615 21.52 46.80 -15.52
N GLY A 616 21.62 46.08 -14.40
CA GLY A 616 22.76 45.38 -13.82
C GLY A 616 23.17 46.14 -12.55
N ASN A 617 22.88 45.60 -11.36
CA ASN A 617 23.61 45.99 -10.16
C ASN A 617 23.59 44.87 -9.12
N GLU A 618 24.80 44.50 -8.70
CA GLU A 618 25.13 43.54 -7.65
C GLU A 618 24.88 44.15 -6.26
N GLY A 619 24.66 43.30 -5.24
CA GLY A 619 24.61 43.78 -3.86
C GLY A 619 24.08 42.82 -2.78
N VAL A 620 24.75 41.68 -2.58
CA VAL A 620 25.07 41.02 -1.28
C VAL A 620 23.94 40.71 -0.27
N GLY A 621 23.73 39.39 -0.04
CA GLY A 621 23.80 38.81 1.32
C GLY A 621 22.51 38.27 1.96
N ALA A 622 22.29 36.95 1.93
CA ALA A 622 21.99 36.10 3.09
C ALA A 622 21.74 34.64 2.66
N VAL A 623 22.66 33.76 3.03
CA VAL A 623 22.61 32.32 2.81
C VAL A 623 21.65 31.69 3.83
N ARG A 624 20.64 30.95 3.35
CA ARG A 624 19.92 29.93 4.13
C ARG A 624 19.70 28.72 3.22
N GLN A 625 20.36 27.62 3.57
CA GLN A 625 20.30 26.34 2.89
C GLN A 625 18.95 25.67 3.16
N ASP A 626 18.12 25.54 2.13
CA ASP A 626 17.07 24.53 2.01
C ASP A 626 17.19 23.91 0.61
N LYS A 627 17.90 22.78 0.54
CA LYS A 627 17.92 21.86 -0.60
C LYS A 627 18.16 20.47 -0.06
N LEU A 628 17.09 19.70 0.09
CA LEU A 628 17.10 18.23 0.05
C LEU A 628 15.64 17.83 -0.18
N LEU A 629 15.30 17.56 -1.44
CA LEU A 629 14.29 16.62 -1.95
C LEU A 629 14.17 16.86 -3.47
N ALA A 630 14.19 15.76 -4.23
CA ALA A 630 14.21 15.62 -5.69
C ALA A 630 15.59 15.62 -6.37
N ASN A 631 15.83 14.54 -7.13
CA ASN A 631 16.87 14.28 -8.14
C ASN A 631 18.06 13.40 -7.71
N VAL A 632 17.89 12.09 -7.91
CA VAL A 632 18.90 11.17 -8.46
C VAL A 632 18.23 10.67 -9.74
N SER A 633 18.53 11.17 -10.93
CA SER A 633 19.74 10.87 -11.73
C SER A 633 19.82 11.85 -12.91
N ASN A 634 21.03 12.34 -13.22
CA ASN A 634 21.46 12.79 -14.54
C ASN A 634 22.94 13.17 -14.43
N ASP A 635 23.83 12.25 -14.81
CA ASP A 635 25.21 12.57 -15.16
C ASP A 635 25.41 12.24 -16.64
N GLU A 636 25.48 13.30 -17.45
CA GLU A 636 25.90 13.24 -18.85
C GLU A 636 27.43 13.07 -18.91
N GLY A 637 27.85 11.85 -19.21
CA GLY A 637 29.21 11.52 -19.65
C GLY A 637 29.30 11.55 -21.17
N ASN A 638 29.99 12.57 -21.67
CA ASN A 638 30.29 12.88 -23.07
C ASN A 638 30.96 11.71 -23.84
N SER A 639 30.33 11.19 -24.89
CA SER A 639 31.06 10.59 -26.02
C SER A 639 30.39 10.94 -27.34
N GLN A 640 31.00 11.89 -28.05
CA GLN A 640 30.77 12.12 -29.47
C GLN A 640 31.14 10.86 -30.24
N ASP A 641 30.23 10.37 -31.08
CA ASP A 641 30.63 9.79 -32.35
C ASP A 641 29.63 10.17 -33.46
N ASN A 642 30.20 10.81 -34.47
CA ASN A 642 29.57 11.19 -35.73
C ASN A 642 29.02 9.95 -36.44
N ILE A 643 27.85 10.05 -37.07
CA ILE A 643 27.66 9.64 -38.47
C ILE A 643 26.41 10.34 -39.04
N THR A 644 26.65 10.89 -40.21
CA THR A 644 25.82 11.71 -41.08
C THR A 644 24.55 11.06 -41.60
N SER A 645 23.53 11.89 -41.77
CA SER A 645 22.36 11.69 -42.63
C SER A 645 22.74 11.28 -44.06
N SER A 646 22.14 10.21 -44.57
CA SER A 646 21.89 10.06 -46.00
C SER A 646 20.57 9.35 -46.25
N SER A 647 19.60 10.13 -46.71
CA SER A 647 18.42 9.68 -47.43
C SER A 647 18.81 8.93 -48.70
N ALA A 648 18.45 7.66 -48.80
CA ALA A 648 18.40 6.95 -50.08
C ALA A 648 17.29 5.90 -50.05
N SER A 649 16.26 6.15 -50.85
CA SER A 649 15.21 5.24 -51.24
C SER A 649 15.75 4.03 -51.99
N VAL A 650 15.46 2.82 -51.52
CA VAL A 650 15.49 1.60 -52.34
C VAL A 650 14.27 0.75 -52.00
N SER A 651 13.42 0.55 -53.00
CA SER A 651 12.30 -0.40 -53.04
C SER A 651 12.79 -1.77 -53.56
N LEU A 652 11.95 -2.80 -53.34
CA LEU A 652 12.03 -4.25 -53.68
C LEU A 652 12.22 -5.10 -52.40
N THR A 653 11.44 -6.13 -52.07
CA THR A 653 10.30 -6.85 -52.68
C THR A 653 9.61 -7.67 -51.59
N LYS A 654 8.31 -7.92 -51.75
CA LYS A 654 7.52 -8.91 -51.00
C LYS A 654 8.19 -10.27 -50.99
N GLU A 655 8.24 -10.92 -49.82
CA GLU A 655 7.88 -12.34 -49.65
C GLU A 655 7.78 -12.68 -48.15
N ASN A 656 6.74 -13.45 -47.81
CA ASN A 656 6.39 -14.05 -46.51
C ASN A 656 5.59 -13.19 -45.50
N GLU A 657 4.33 -12.90 -45.86
CA GLU A 657 3.23 -12.80 -44.88
C GLU A 657 2.42 -14.12 -44.89
N PRO A 658 2.02 -14.68 -43.74
CA PRO A 658 1.01 -15.72 -43.69
C PRO A 658 -0.40 -15.12 -43.84
N THR A 659 -1.11 -15.60 -44.87
CA THR A 659 -2.48 -15.23 -45.23
C THR A 659 -3.52 -15.75 -44.23
N PHE A 660 -4.36 -14.85 -43.71
CA PHE A 660 -5.64 -15.16 -43.07
C PHE A 660 -6.70 -15.52 -44.13
N HIS A 661 -7.30 -16.70 -44.01
CA HIS A 661 -8.51 -17.06 -44.76
C HIS A 661 -9.74 -16.74 -43.90
N GLN A 662 -10.55 -15.79 -44.38
CA GLN A 662 -11.97 -15.69 -44.01
C GLN A 662 -12.73 -16.79 -44.76
N ASN A 663 -13.50 -17.61 -44.04
CA ASN A 663 -14.59 -18.38 -44.61
C ASN A 663 -15.85 -18.07 -43.81
N ASP A 664 -16.81 -17.41 -44.47
CA ASP A 664 -18.22 -17.50 -44.14
C ASP A 664 -18.69 -18.93 -44.42
N ASP A 665 -19.43 -19.52 -43.47
CA ASP A 665 -20.64 -20.32 -43.72
C ASP A 665 -21.19 -20.89 -42.40
N SER A 666 -22.43 -20.52 -42.07
CA SER A 666 -23.36 -21.31 -41.22
C SER A 666 -23.87 -22.49 -42.06
N PRO A 667 -24.23 -23.68 -41.52
CA PRO A 667 -25.40 -23.80 -40.62
C PRO A 667 -25.40 -25.01 -39.64
N ALA A 668 -26.54 -25.14 -38.93
CA ALA A 668 -27.14 -26.32 -38.29
C ALA A 668 -26.97 -26.44 -36.76
N ALA A 669 -28.07 -26.10 -36.08
CA ALA A 669 -28.38 -26.44 -34.71
C ALA A 669 -28.91 -27.88 -34.64
N GLU A 670 -28.41 -28.67 -33.69
CA GLU A 670 -29.04 -29.90 -33.23
C GLU A 670 -29.91 -29.66 -31.99
N GLU A 671 -30.93 -30.51 -31.91
CA GLU A 671 -32.19 -30.39 -31.20
C GLU A 671 -32.07 -30.56 -29.68
N ASN A 672 -32.95 -29.88 -28.95
CA ASN A 672 -33.33 -30.26 -27.58
C ASN A 672 -34.86 -30.24 -27.50
N PRO A 673 -35.54 -31.35 -27.14
CA PRO A 673 -37.00 -31.42 -27.18
C PRO A 673 -37.66 -31.00 -25.86
N TRP A 674 -38.95 -30.71 -25.98
CA TRP A 674 -40.00 -30.55 -24.96
C TRP A 674 -40.59 -29.13 -24.83
N THR A 675 -41.75 -29.04 -25.48
CA THR A 675 -42.68 -27.96 -25.74
C THR A 675 -43.48 -27.48 -24.53
N GLU A 676 -43.79 -26.19 -24.53
CA GLU A 676 -44.83 -25.52 -23.75
C GLU A 676 -46.25 -25.99 -24.07
N SER A 677 -47.15 -25.89 -23.09
CA SER A 677 -48.57 -25.58 -23.36
C SER A 677 -49.17 -24.70 -22.25
N ASN A 678 -49.26 -23.41 -22.58
CA ASN A 678 -50.35 -22.43 -22.40
C ASN A 678 -51.56 -22.65 -21.46
N LEU A 679 -51.95 -21.51 -20.85
CA LEU A 679 -53.30 -20.98 -20.54
C LEU A 679 -54.04 -21.42 -19.25
N SER A 680 -54.26 -20.48 -18.32
CA SER A 680 -55.53 -19.71 -18.19
C SER A 680 -55.68 -18.97 -16.85
N GLU A 681 -56.47 -17.89 -16.90
CA GLU A 681 -56.66 -16.80 -15.95
C GLU A 681 -57.74 -17.03 -14.86
N THR A 682 -57.45 -16.51 -13.64
CA THR A 682 -58.36 -15.79 -12.68
C THR A 682 -59.41 -16.59 -11.85
N PRO A 683 -60.09 -15.97 -10.85
CA PRO A 683 -59.57 -15.47 -9.55
C PRO A 683 -60.48 -15.87 -8.34
N SER A 684 -60.03 -15.79 -7.07
CA SER A 684 -60.95 -15.59 -5.91
C SER A 684 -60.27 -15.34 -4.55
N THR A 685 -60.56 -14.15 -4.01
CA THR A 685 -61.04 -13.79 -2.65
C THR A 685 -60.43 -14.37 -1.35
N GLU A 686 -60.02 -13.40 -0.53
CA GLU A 686 -60.02 -13.27 0.94
C GLU A 686 -60.68 -14.38 1.80
N SER A 687 -60.02 -14.75 2.89
CA SER A 687 -60.60 -14.63 4.26
C SER A 687 -59.56 -14.89 5.36
N GLN A 688 -59.69 -14.13 6.44
CA GLN A 688 -58.95 -14.21 7.70
C GLN A 688 -59.30 -15.47 8.50
N SER A 689 -58.34 -16.05 9.22
CA SER A 689 -58.50 -16.32 10.67
C SER A 689 -57.21 -16.86 11.31
N SER A 690 -56.95 -16.33 12.50
CA SER A 690 -55.94 -16.70 13.49
C SER A 690 -56.04 -18.15 13.96
N LEU A 691 -54.91 -18.80 14.26
CA LEU A 691 -54.68 -19.43 15.56
C LEU A 691 -53.19 -19.77 15.78
N SER A 692 -52.70 -19.40 16.96
CA SER A 692 -51.38 -19.65 17.52
C SER A 692 -51.10 -21.13 17.77
N SER A 693 -49.87 -21.58 17.45
CA SER A 693 -49.18 -22.56 18.31
C SER A 693 -47.67 -22.34 18.25
N SER A 694 -47.11 -22.16 19.45
CA SER A 694 -45.71 -21.98 19.77
C SER A 694 -44.91 -23.26 19.55
N SER A 695 -43.79 -23.17 18.83
CA SER A 695 -42.65 -24.05 19.11
C SER A 695 -41.34 -23.29 18.88
N SER A 696 -40.62 -23.11 19.97
CA SER A 696 -39.26 -22.60 20.03
C SER A 696 -38.30 -23.63 19.42
N SER A 697 -37.54 -23.23 18.41
CA SER A 697 -36.26 -23.87 18.11
C SER A 697 -35.24 -22.79 17.81
N SER A 698 -34.12 -22.88 18.52
CA SER A 698 -32.99 -21.97 18.55
C SER A 698 -32.39 -21.82 17.16
N ALA A 699 -32.56 -20.64 16.55
CA ALA A 699 -31.74 -20.22 15.43
C ALA A 699 -30.32 -19.99 15.94
N SER A 700 -29.36 -20.75 15.41
CA SER A 700 -27.95 -20.45 15.49
C SER A 700 -27.71 -19.09 14.83
N GLU A 701 -27.43 -18.06 15.64
CA GLU A 701 -26.99 -16.76 15.14
C GLU A 701 -25.67 -16.93 14.39
N VAL A 702 -25.73 -16.74 13.07
CA VAL A 702 -24.54 -16.56 12.23
C VAL A 702 -24.02 -15.16 12.53
N ILE A 703 -22.95 -15.09 13.32
CA ILE A 703 -22.24 -13.84 13.61
C ILE A 703 -21.47 -13.46 12.33
N THR A 704 -21.79 -12.31 11.74
CA THR A 704 -21.05 -11.78 10.59
C THR A 704 -19.66 -11.29 11.03
N LEU A 705 -18.68 -11.26 10.12
CA LEU A 705 -17.35 -10.71 10.43
C LEU A 705 -17.42 -9.27 10.97
N SER A 706 -18.37 -8.47 10.49
CA SER A 706 -18.63 -7.12 11.01
C SER A 706 -19.16 -7.10 12.45
N ASP A 707 -19.99 -8.08 12.82
CA ASP A 707 -20.52 -8.19 14.19
C ASP A 707 -19.47 -8.73 15.15
N TYR A 708 -18.61 -9.63 14.68
CA TYR A 708 -17.46 -10.14 15.45
C TYR A 708 -16.41 -9.04 15.68
N VAL A 709 -16.07 -8.24 14.66
CA VAL A 709 -15.15 -7.10 14.79
C VAL A 709 -15.73 -6.04 15.74
N ARG A 710 -17.04 -5.76 15.69
CA ARG A 710 -17.70 -4.88 16.67
C ARG A 710 -17.61 -5.40 18.10
N GLN A 711 -17.74 -6.70 18.32
CA GLN A 711 -17.62 -7.30 19.65
C GLN A 711 -16.19 -7.23 20.18
N LEU A 712 -15.18 -7.38 19.32
CA LEU A 712 -13.76 -7.25 19.70
C LEU A 712 -13.38 -5.82 20.09
N VAL A 713 -13.87 -4.80 19.37
CA VAL A 713 -13.56 -3.37 19.64
C VAL A 713 -14.10 -2.89 21.00
N LEU A 714 -15.12 -3.54 21.55
CA LEU A 714 -15.77 -3.14 22.81
C LEU A 714 -15.16 -3.77 24.08
N THR A 715 -14.17 -4.65 23.95
CA THR A 715 -13.54 -5.31 25.10
C THR A 715 -12.11 -4.81 25.30
N VAL A 716 -11.96 -3.76 26.10
CA VAL A 716 -10.66 -3.28 26.58
C VAL A 716 -10.41 -3.90 27.97
N PRO A 717 -9.41 -4.78 28.17
CA PRO A 717 -9.00 -5.14 29.51
C PRO A 717 -8.20 -3.99 30.13
N SER A 718 -8.56 -3.63 31.36
CA SER A 718 -7.86 -2.62 32.13
C SER A 718 -6.60 -3.17 32.81
N THR A 719 -5.71 -2.23 33.12
CA THR A 719 -4.76 -2.18 34.26
C THR A 719 -3.37 -2.83 34.15
N THR A 720 -2.38 -1.93 34.05
CA THR A 720 -1.18 -1.77 34.91
C THR A 720 -0.35 -3.02 35.24
N ASN A 721 0.77 -3.16 34.53
CA ASN A 721 2.07 -3.49 35.13
C ASN A 721 3.17 -2.87 34.26
N GLN A 722 4.05 -2.09 34.89
CA GLN A 722 5.12 -1.35 34.20
C GLN A 722 6.29 -2.30 33.98
N PHE A 723 6.68 -2.49 32.72
CA PHE A 723 7.81 -3.32 32.29
C PHE A 723 9.15 -2.71 32.72
N ASP A 724 9.97 -3.45 33.46
CA ASP A 724 11.32 -3.05 33.90
C ASP A 724 12.40 -3.79 33.09
N ALA A 725 12.96 -3.07 32.11
CA ALA A 725 13.99 -3.58 31.22
C ALA A 725 15.33 -3.89 31.93
N GLN A 726 15.62 -3.28 33.08
CA GLN A 726 16.89 -3.49 33.79
C GLN A 726 16.89 -4.81 34.57
N GLN A 727 15.74 -5.19 35.15
CA GLN A 727 15.59 -6.46 35.85
C GLN A 727 15.72 -7.67 34.88
N MET A 728 15.22 -7.53 33.66
CA MET A 728 15.39 -8.54 32.60
C MET A 728 16.85 -8.69 32.18
N LEU A 729 17.59 -7.58 32.01
CA LEU A 729 19.02 -7.60 31.66
C LEU A 729 19.88 -8.21 32.77
N GLN A 730 19.47 -8.08 34.03
CA GLN A 730 20.18 -8.66 35.16
C GLN A 730 19.98 -10.19 35.23
N ASN A 731 18.77 -10.68 34.96
CA ASN A 731 18.49 -12.12 34.88
C ASN A 731 19.22 -12.80 33.72
N ILE A 732 19.44 -12.10 32.59
CA ILE A 732 20.24 -12.58 31.45
C ILE A 732 21.73 -12.71 31.81
N ARG A 733 22.26 -11.81 32.67
CA ARG A 733 23.65 -11.87 33.14
C ARG A 733 23.88 -12.99 34.14
N GLU A 734 22.88 -13.34 34.94
CA GLU A 734 22.98 -14.43 35.93
C GLU A 734 22.83 -15.81 35.29
N THR A 735 22.02 -15.95 34.23
CA THR A 735 21.90 -17.22 33.47
C THR A 735 23.12 -17.53 32.59
N SER A 736 23.84 -16.51 32.13
CA SER A 736 25.10 -16.69 31.37
C SER A 736 26.29 -17.13 32.24
N ALA A 737 26.23 -16.98 33.56
CA ALA A 737 27.26 -17.49 34.48
C ALA A 737 27.10 -18.99 34.80
N TYR A 738 25.92 -19.58 34.58
CA TYR A 738 25.65 -20.99 34.88
C TYR A 738 26.12 -21.94 33.75
N TYR A 739 26.15 -21.45 32.49
CA TYR A 739 26.51 -22.26 31.31
C TYR A 739 27.98 -22.18 30.89
N ILE A 740 28.83 -21.46 31.63
CA ILE A 740 30.28 -21.37 31.38
C ILE A 740 31.07 -22.45 32.16
N ASN A 741 30.45 -23.16 33.12
CA ASN A 741 31.16 -24.10 33.99
C ASN A 741 31.05 -25.60 33.64
N GLU A 742 30.29 -26.02 32.61
CA GLU A 742 30.11 -27.46 32.30
C GLU A 742 30.87 -27.98 31.05
N THR A 743 31.64 -27.16 30.33
CA THR A 743 32.41 -27.60 29.16
C THR A 743 33.91 -27.86 29.39
N TYR A 744 34.37 -27.87 30.65
CA TYR A 744 35.78 -28.10 31.00
C TYR A 744 36.05 -29.29 31.93
N PHE A 745 35.23 -30.33 31.96
CA PHE A 745 35.62 -31.61 32.59
C PHE A 745 34.80 -32.77 32.01
N ASN A 746 35.33 -33.44 30.98
CA ASN A 746 35.33 -34.91 30.83
C ASN A 746 35.85 -35.31 29.44
N GLY A 747 37.17 -35.44 29.35
CA GLY A 747 37.87 -36.14 28.28
C GLY A 747 39.06 -36.89 28.88
N ARG A 748 38.82 -38.13 29.33
CA ARG A 748 39.83 -39.17 29.51
C ARG A 748 39.22 -40.53 29.17
#